data_AF-A0A496P6D4-F1
#
_entry.id   AF-A0A496P6D4-F1
#
_cell.length_a   1.000
_cell.length_b   1.000
_cell.length_c   1.000
_cell.angle_alpha   90.00
_cell.angle_beta   90.00
_cell.angle_gamma   90.00
#
_symmetry.space_group_name_H-M   'P 1'
#
loop_
_entity.id
_entity.type
_entity.pdbx_description
1 polymer ?
#
loop_
_entity_poly.entity_id
_entity_poly.type
_entity_poly.pdbx_seq_one_letter_code
_entity_poly.pdbx_strand_id
1 'polypeptide(L)'
;MKQNDTFENNNNRGNKSKTIRRGYFMKYFLIFLLVINGIFGSVSAQQYPVRLVPVVFPPYNVRLSDYALNSEPKLQLQVLMTDLLEPPHKTGIKFSLESGGRVIAVSNPFINGLEPFMLQPGNNISLSNLDLKPLFKLENLSGISPANYAKALPDGLYQYCFQAYDFYTKNNLSQKSCASVYQVLYEPPFLNLPQKGEKVTKKAEFQGVVFNWSPRQVAPNTKYIFTLKEIWDKQRDPVSAFLAARVLWKEESFAPSLYYGVDKTQLIPGKRYAWQVQAVSGTPQYNHSPIQEGGVYKNNGLSEIFFFDYVENCPVPAFLMAKTTARGRAEIQWMLQGASSKLFRVEYRKKGSSSPWLSETSYQTSAILSGLENNTEYEYRVGAVCGENKSFDPNDLSQADAFAYSGVQYFTTNFSNQNKNSAQCGVMPHVDLANKKPYDRQLTPNEVFTAGDFPVTVISAQGTAGNYTGEGFIQVPYLADTKIKVKFNNIQLNSDKQLINGTVETAYDANESAVHYASAGLGEIFGDKGIKDIKINYEIEKITLVMTPAPGVLRIVGIDPNGENKGPVQELPAGRDYTITDSSGKIWQVDEQGTVTEGEEIAKSGKSNADNTEGVKTSASGNISEITQYSANGVAIKWISMENSHFYFDTPDITKIPFDRYPQVKDTKGRNIVIPYKAVVKGQKEFIGARIIIEDPKLKEAKIEFKVLGSGKLINAELVSNTGNQREYKLELKGVFSYGEEEIMAVLLPSENQQKTNKVDNKQKELKEAKQKIIGSFRLVHLEPKNVNLSLVPLDKASEAELDTIAKNIHNTYSRAGINFDIKKQPVLDISAITTKDIDTPDDNPLSHYSKMQQSINRLYPAKINEYVLFITEKASSTGQKGFMPLGGQYGYAYKSKDKNTPAHELGHGVFRLEHPWSNKLIKTPRASTNLLMDYAGAAELSHFDWKQINDPKIKIYAFQKQ
;
A
#
# COMPACT_ATOMS: atom_id res chain seq x y z
N MET A 1 37.92 -29.51 -12.52
CA MET A 1 38.37 -30.74 -11.85
C MET A 1 39.10 -31.59 -12.89
N LYS A 2 40.38 -31.89 -12.66
CA LYS A 2 41.20 -32.79 -13.50
C LYS A 2 40.85 -34.25 -13.20
N GLN A 3 40.91 -35.11 -14.22
CA GLN A 3 41.44 -36.51 -14.21
C GLN A 3 40.93 -37.19 -15.48
N ASN A 4 41.77 -37.52 -16.48
CA ASN A 4 42.62 -38.72 -16.55
C ASN A 4 41.93 -39.97 -16.02
N ASP A 5 41.54 -40.88 -16.92
CA ASP A 5 41.89 -42.29 -16.77
C ASP A 5 41.84 -43.05 -18.10
N THR A 6 42.50 -44.19 -18.07
CA THR A 6 43.30 -44.79 -19.14
C THR A 6 42.88 -46.25 -19.32
N PHE A 7 43.02 -46.80 -20.53
CA PHE A 7 43.05 -48.24 -20.89
C PHE A 7 41.74 -49.03 -20.60
N GLU A 8 41.31 -50.06 -21.34
CA GLU A 8 41.95 -51.05 -22.20
C GLU A 8 40.85 -51.81 -22.97
N ASN A 9 41.02 -52.09 -24.28
CA ASN A 9 40.85 -53.42 -24.92
C ASN A 9 40.79 -53.31 -26.45
N ASN A 10 41.89 -53.74 -27.07
CA ASN A 10 41.96 -54.14 -28.47
C ASN A 10 41.67 -55.64 -28.57
N ASN A 11 40.96 -56.06 -29.61
CA ASN A 11 41.07 -57.43 -30.10
C ASN A 11 41.33 -57.46 -31.62
N ASN A 12 42.41 -58.16 -31.96
CA ASN A 12 43.07 -58.25 -33.26
C ASN A 12 42.32 -59.07 -34.32
N ARG A 13 42.49 -58.68 -35.58
CA ARG A 13 42.69 -59.52 -36.79
C ARG A 13 43.19 -58.54 -37.87
N GLY A 14 44.37 -58.59 -38.49
CA GLY A 14 45.35 -59.64 -38.72
C GLY A 14 45.70 -59.58 -40.22
N ASN A 15 46.86 -59.03 -40.61
CA ASN A 15 47.58 -59.52 -41.79
C ASN A 15 49.05 -59.07 -41.81
N LYS A 16 49.96 -60.04 -41.81
CA LYS A 16 51.41 -59.90 -41.95
C LYS A 16 51.78 -60.08 -43.42
N SER A 17 52.54 -59.15 -44.00
CA SER A 17 53.65 -59.44 -44.94
C SER A 17 54.14 -58.15 -45.59
N LYS A 18 55.43 -57.81 -45.37
CA LYS A 18 56.33 -56.93 -46.15
C LYS A 18 57.12 -55.94 -45.27
N THR A 19 58.02 -56.46 -44.42
CA THR A 19 58.94 -55.58 -43.66
C THR A 19 60.35 -56.16 -43.51
N ILE A 20 60.99 -56.62 -44.60
CA ILE A 20 62.43 -56.92 -44.58
C ILE A 20 63.07 -56.50 -45.92
N ARG A 21 63.10 -55.18 -46.19
CA ARG A 21 63.98 -54.57 -47.22
C ARG A 21 64.13 -53.03 -47.07
N ARG A 22 63.71 -52.44 -45.94
CA ARG A 22 63.65 -50.97 -45.73
C ARG A 22 64.77 -50.40 -44.82
N GLY A 23 65.47 -51.24 -44.06
CA GLY A 23 66.42 -50.79 -43.03
C GLY A 23 67.78 -50.30 -43.55
N TYR A 24 68.29 -50.85 -44.66
CA TYR A 24 69.58 -50.44 -45.21
C TYR A 24 69.48 -49.23 -46.15
N PHE A 25 68.35 -49.06 -46.85
CA PHE A 25 68.12 -47.92 -47.73
C PHE A 25 67.98 -46.59 -46.95
N MET A 26 67.38 -46.64 -45.76
CA MET A 26 67.12 -45.43 -44.96
C MET A 26 68.38 -44.84 -44.33
N LYS A 27 69.39 -45.66 -44.01
CA LYS A 27 70.68 -45.21 -43.45
C LYS A 27 71.57 -44.55 -44.50
N TYR A 28 71.61 -45.07 -45.73
CA TYR A 28 72.31 -44.42 -46.85
C TYR A 28 71.57 -43.19 -47.38
N PHE A 29 70.22 -43.21 -47.36
CA PHE A 29 69.41 -42.05 -47.73
C PHE A 29 69.62 -40.86 -46.79
N LEU A 30 69.75 -41.09 -45.47
CA LEU A 30 70.02 -40.03 -44.49
C LEU A 30 71.44 -39.45 -44.59
N ILE A 31 72.45 -40.28 -44.89
CA ILE A 31 73.82 -39.81 -45.11
C ILE A 31 73.93 -39.03 -46.44
N PHE A 32 73.23 -39.49 -47.49
CA PHE A 32 73.14 -38.79 -48.77
C PHE A 32 72.41 -37.44 -48.65
N LEU A 33 71.36 -37.34 -47.81
CA LEU A 33 70.66 -36.09 -47.52
C LEU A 33 71.52 -35.09 -46.74
N LEU A 34 72.37 -35.56 -45.81
CA LEU A 34 73.29 -34.70 -45.05
C LEU A 34 74.44 -34.16 -45.93
N VAL A 35 74.93 -34.95 -46.89
CA VAL A 35 75.96 -34.51 -47.84
C VAL A 35 75.37 -33.56 -48.91
N ILE A 36 74.13 -33.77 -49.36
CA ILE A 36 73.44 -32.83 -50.28
C ILE A 36 73.15 -31.49 -49.60
N ASN A 37 72.77 -31.48 -48.31
CA ASN A 37 72.57 -30.23 -47.57
C ASN A 37 73.89 -29.49 -47.26
N GLY A 38 75.03 -30.18 -47.25
CA GLY A 38 76.36 -29.57 -47.07
C GLY A 38 76.94 -28.92 -48.33
N ILE A 39 76.52 -29.34 -49.53
CA ILE A 39 77.11 -28.90 -50.81
C ILE A 39 76.22 -27.88 -51.57
N PHE A 40 74.93 -27.75 -51.22
CA PHE A 40 74.00 -26.78 -51.85
C PHE A 40 73.44 -25.70 -50.92
N GLY A 41 74.01 -25.55 -49.72
CA GLY A 41 73.60 -24.55 -48.72
C GLY A 41 74.07 -23.13 -49.02
N SER A 42 73.63 -22.53 -50.12
CA SER A 42 73.60 -21.07 -50.28
C SER A 42 72.14 -20.63 -50.29
N VAL A 43 71.56 -20.46 -49.11
CA VAL A 43 70.34 -19.67 -49.00
C VAL A 43 70.76 -18.23 -49.27
N SER A 44 70.58 -17.76 -50.51
CA SER A 44 70.63 -16.33 -50.81
C SER A 44 69.48 -15.66 -50.08
N ALA A 45 69.70 -15.25 -48.84
CA ALA A 45 68.87 -14.25 -48.21
C ALA A 45 69.01 -12.98 -49.05
N GLN A 46 67.94 -12.60 -49.74
CA GLN A 46 67.91 -11.41 -50.58
C GLN A 46 68.12 -10.19 -49.68
N GLN A 47 69.34 -9.66 -49.65
CA GLN A 47 69.68 -8.46 -48.89
C GLN A 47 69.12 -7.26 -49.66
N TYR A 48 68.27 -6.50 -48.99
CA TYR A 48 67.66 -5.31 -49.57
C TYR A 48 68.41 -4.07 -49.09
N PRO A 49 68.85 -3.17 -49.99
CA PRO A 49 69.68 -2.02 -49.62
C PRO A 49 68.91 -0.91 -48.87
N VAL A 50 67.58 -0.97 -48.83
CA VAL A 50 66.71 0.03 -48.20
C VAL A 50 65.90 -0.57 -47.04
N ARG A 51 65.86 0.15 -45.91
CA ARG A 51 65.03 -0.14 -44.74
C ARG A 51 63.86 0.84 -44.65
N LEU A 52 62.66 0.29 -44.42
CA LEU A 52 61.43 1.04 -44.23
C LEU A 52 60.91 0.90 -42.79
N VAL A 53 60.46 2.01 -42.18
CA VAL A 53 59.81 2.02 -40.87
C VAL A 53 58.51 2.83 -40.93
N PRO A 54 57.36 2.17 -41.14
CA PRO A 54 56.05 2.81 -41.09
C PRO A 54 55.55 2.96 -39.64
N VAL A 55 54.89 4.08 -39.36
CA VAL A 55 54.22 4.39 -38.08
C VAL A 55 52.85 5.01 -38.40
N VAL A 56 51.79 4.53 -37.75
CA VAL A 56 50.44 5.11 -37.84
C VAL A 56 50.11 5.73 -36.48
N PHE A 57 49.53 6.94 -36.47
CA PHE A 57 49.28 7.69 -35.24
C PHE A 57 47.81 7.58 -34.77
N PRO A 58 47.55 7.34 -33.47
CA PRO A 58 46.20 7.42 -32.90
C PRO A 58 45.74 8.89 -32.72
N PRO A 59 44.42 9.19 -32.75
CA PRO A 59 43.34 8.30 -33.12
C PRO A 59 43.44 7.94 -34.61
N TYR A 60 43.36 6.63 -34.88
CA TYR A 60 43.53 6.09 -36.22
C TYR A 60 42.32 6.44 -37.08
N ASN A 61 42.56 6.74 -38.36
CA ASN A 61 41.45 6.90 -39.30
C ASN A 61 40.76 5.56 -39.51
N VAL A 62 39.44 5.55 -39.34
CA VAL A 62 38.63 4.33 -39.41
C VAL A 62 38.33 3.92 -40.85
N ARG A 63 38.61 4.76 -41.84
CA ARG A 63 38.42 4.50 -43.28
C ARG A 63 39.73 4.66 -44.03
N LEU A 64 39.88 3.88 -45.10
CA LEU A 64 41.05 4.01 -45.98
C LEU A 64 41.03 5.33 -46.76
N SER A 65 39.84 5.82 -47.13
CA SER A 65 39.65 7.10 -47.84
C SER A 65 40.22 8.31 -47.08
N ASP A 66 40.18 8.27 -45.75
CA ASP A 66 40.60 9.39 -44.91
C ASP A 66 42.11 9.64 -45.00
N TYR A 67 42.91 8.62 -45.32
CA TYR A 67 44.36 8.80 -45.57
C TYR A 67 44.66 9.55 -46.87
N ALA A 68 43.71 9.60 -47.82
CA ALA A 68 43.82 10.43 -49.02
C ALA A 68 43.23 11.83 -48.82
N LEU A 69 42.26 12.00 -47.91
CA LEU A 69 41.48 13.23 -47.77
C LEU A 69 42.00 14.14 -46.64
N ASN A 70 42.49 13.57 -45.54
CA ASN A 70 42.90 14.33 -44.36
C ASN A 70 44.18 15.15 -44.58
N SER A 71 44.20 16.36 -44.03
CA SER A 71 45.35 17.26 -44.01
C SER A 71 46.27 17.07 -42.79
N GLU A 72 45.92 16.18 -41.86
CA GLU A 72 46.74 15.85 -40.68
C GLU A 72 47.68 14.67 -40.93
N PRO A 73 48.91 14.69 -40.38
CA PRO A 73 49.83 13.57 -40.44
C PRO A 73 49.34 12.41 -39.53
N LYS A 74 48.65 11.42 -40.12
CA LYS A 74 48.17 10.19 -39.45
C LYS A 74 49.02 8.95 -39.74
N LEU A 75 49.97 9.09 -40.67
CA LEU A 75 50.92 8.06 -41.07
C LEU A 75 52.27 8.74 -41.34
N GLN A 76 53.35 8.09 -40.93
CA GLN A 76 54.72 8.45 -41.26
C GLN A 76 55.48 7.20 -41.72
N LEU A 77 56.24 7.32 -42.81
CA LEU A 77 57.10 6.28 -43.36
C LEU A 77 58.53 6.82 -43.41
N GLN A 78 59.41 6.23 -42.62
CA GLN A 78 60.84 6.50 -42.73
C GLN A 78 61.46 5.55 -43.76
N VAL A 79 62.24 6.12 -44.68
CA VAL A 79 62.93 5.45 -45.78
C VAL A 79 64.42 5.71 -45.61
N LEU A 80 65.19 4.67 -45.31
CA LEU A 80 66.63 4.77 -45.09
C LEU A 80 67.38 3.82 -46.03
N MET A 81 68.32 4.35 -46.82
CA MET A 81 69.26 3.52 -47.57
C MET A 81 70.41 3.10 -46.66
N THR A 82 70.41 1.82 -46.27
CA THR A 82 71.36 1.28 -45.28
C THR A 82 72.66 0.80 -45.89
N ASP A 83 72.66 0.48 -47.19
CA ASP A 83 73.88 0.14 -47.92
C ASP A 83 74.56 1.42 -48.44
N LEU A 84 75.78 1.67 -47.97
CA LEU A 84 76.57 2.85 -48.33
C LEU A 84 77.32 2.68 -49.66
N LEU A 85 77.38 1.46 -50.20
CA LEU A 85 78.13 1.13 -51.42
C LEU A 85 77.24 1.05 -52.67
N GLU A 86 75.92 1.05 -52.50
CA GLU A 86 74.96 1.07 -53.60
C GLU A 86 74.85 2.46 -54.26
N PRO A 87 74.53 2.57 -55.56
CA PRO A 87 74.36 3.85 -56.21
C PRO A 87 73.03 4.51 -55.81
N PRO A 88 72.86 5.84 -56.02
CA PRO A 88 71.58 6.49 -55.80
C PRO A 88 70.47 5.90 -56.68
N HIS A 89 69.34 5.56 -56.07
CA HIS A 89 68.18 5.01 -56.77
C HIS A 89 67.05 6.04 -56.89
N LYS A 90 66.39 6.08 -58.05
CA LYS A 90 65.11 6.78 -58.19
C LYS A 90 64.03 5.85 -57.60
N THR A 91 63.51 6.17 -56.42
CA THR A 91 62.70 5.26 -55.61
C THR A 91 61.21 5.60 -55.67
N GLY A 92 60.38 4.58 -55.87
CA GLY A 92 58.93 4.63 -55.66
C GLY A 92 58.50 3.78 -54.46
N ILE A 93 57.30 4.06 -53.93
CA ILE A 93 56.71 3.33 -52.79
C ILE A 93 55.46 2.59 -53.25
N LYS A 94 55.35 1.32 -52.87
CA LYS A 94 54.14 0.49 -52.98
C LYS A 94 53.46 0.43 -51.61
N PHE A 95 52.13 0.41 -51.62
CA PHE A 95 51.31 0.24 -50.43
C PHE A 95 50.45 -1.03 -50.54
N SER A 96 50.26 -1.71 -49.41
CA SER A 96 49.26 -2.76 -49.26
C SER A 96 48.65 -2.70 -47.86
N LEU A 97 47.33 -2.86 -47.80
CA LEU A 97 46.58 -3.03 -46.57
C LEU A 97 46.24 -4.51 -46.41
N GLU A 98 46.57 -5.10 -45.28
CA GLU A 98 46.33 -6.51 -45.00
C GLU A 98 45.53 -6.70 -43.71
N SER A 99 44.69 -7.73 -43.68
CA SER A 99 43.98 -8.18 -42.48
C SER A 99 43.81 -9.69 -42.50
N GLY A 100 44.01 -10.36 -41.35
CA GLY A 100 43.87 -11.81 -41.24
C GLY A 100 44.74 -12.63 -42.20
N GLY A 101 45.91 -12.09 -42.60
CA GLY A 101 46.82 -12.73 -43.57
C GLY A 101 46.40 -12.60 -45.04
N ARG A 102 45.40 -11.77 -45.35
CA ARG A 102 44.95 -11.48 -46.73
C ARG A 102 45.16 -10.00 -47.08
N VAL A 103 45.58 -9.74 -48.31
CA VAL A 103 45.63 -8.38 -48.88
C VAL A 103 44.21 -7.92 -49.20
N ILE A 104 43.78 -6.82 -48.61
CA ILE A 104 42.44 -6.24 -48.81
C ILE A 104 42.45 -4.98 -49.67
N ALA A 105 43.60 -4.31 -49.80
CA ALA A 105 43.83 -3.27 -50.79
C ALA A 105 45.32 -3.23 -51.14
N VAL A 106 45.67 -2.97 -52.39
CA VAL A 106 47.05 -2.83 -52.85
C VAL A 106 47.15 -1.69 -53.86
N SER A 107 48.24 -0.93 -53.81
CA SER A 107 48.50 0.14 -54.75
C SER A 107 48.86 -0.42 -56.13
N ASN A 108 48.39 0.22 -57.19
CA ASN A 108 48.72 -0.17 -58.57
C ASN A 108 50.23 -0.06 -58.85
N PRO A 109 50.78 -0.82 -59.82
CA PRO A 109 52.19 -0.72 -60.19
C PRO A 109 52.61 0.68 -60.67
N PHE A 110 51.66 1.45 -61.21
CA PHE A 110 51.82 2.85 -61.60
C PHE A 110 50.82 3.70 -60.83
N ILE A 111 51.30 4.73 -60.13
CA ILE A 111 50.50 5.58 -59.24
C ILE A 111 50.34 6.94 -59.89
N ASN A 112 49.11 7.30 -60.25
CA ASN A 112 48.83 8.61 -60.80
C ASN A 112 49.00 9.69 -59.72
N GLY A 113 49.90 10.65 -59.96
CA GLY A 113 50.15 11.80 -59.08
C GLY A 113 51.16 11.57 -57.95
N LEU A 114 51.88 10.45 -57.90
CA LEU A 114 53.02 10.26 -56.98
C LEU A 114 54.33 10.29 -57.76
N GLU A 115 55.14 11.33 -57.56
CA GLU A 115 56.46 11.38 -58.18
C GLU A 115 57.49 10.55 -57.39
N PRO A 116 58.35 9.77 -58.08
CA PRO A 116 59.44 9.08 -57.42
C PRO A 116 60.50 10.08 -56.92
N PHE A 117 61.14 9.78 -55.80
CA PHE A 117 62.19 10.62 -55.21
C PHE A 117 63.57 9.99 -55.39
N MET A 118 64.65 10.78 -55.35
CA MET A 118 66.01 10.23 -55.37
C MET A 118 66.42 9.83 -53.95
N LEU A 119 66.77 8.57 -53.75
CA LEU A 119 67.29 8.03 -52.51
C LEU A 119 68.79 7.81 -52.67
N GLN A 120 69.60 8.51 -51.86
CA GLN A 120 71.06 8.38 -51.87
C GLN A 120 71.52 7.51 -50.69
N PRO A 121 72.71 6.91 -50.77
CA PRO A 121 73.26 6.09 -49.69
C PRO A 121 73.37 6.87 -48.37
N GLY A 122 72.86 6.29 -47.28
CA GLY A 122 72.86 6.92 -45.94
C GLY A 122 71.75 7.95 -45.70
N ASN A 123 70.97 8.35 -46.73
CA ASN A 123 69.88 9.31 -46.54
C ASN A 123 68.67 8.70 -45.84
N ASN A 124 68.15 9.40 -44.83
CA ASN A 124 66.88 9.10 -44.16
C ASN A 124 65.80 10.10 -44.61
N ILE A 125 64.79 9.63 -45.34
CA ILE A 125 63.67 10.44 -45.82
C ILE A 125 62.42 10.07 -45.01
N SER A 126 61.71 11.07 -44.51
CA SER A 126 60.44 10.88 -43.81
C SER A 126 59.28 11.35 -44.68
N LEU A 127 58.39 10.44 -45.06
CA LEU A 127 57.20 10.71 -45.85
C LEU A 127 55.95 10.60 -44.97
N SER A 128 55.04 11.57 -45.02
CA SER A 128 53.75 11.53 -44.34
C SER A 128 52.64 11.00 -45.24
N ASN A 129 51.42 10.80 -44.72
CA ASN A 129 50.25 10.55 -45.59
C ASN A 129 49.99 11.69 -46.57
N LEU A 130 50.46 12.92 -46.34
CA LEU A 130 50.29 14.02 -47.29
C LEU A 130 51.15 13.81 -48.54
N ASP A 131 52.39 13.36 -48.35
CA ASP A 131 53.32 13.03 -49.43
C ASP A 131 52.89 11.74 -50.15
N LEU A 132 52.34 10.80 -49.38
CA LEU A 132 51.86 9.50 -49.87
C LEU A 132 50.38 9.51 -50.29
N LYS A 133 49.71 10.67 -50.26
CA LYS A 133 48.27 10.83 -50.56
C LYS A 133 47.82 10.12 -51.83
N PRO A 134 48.56 10.16 -52.95
CA PRO A 134 48.14 9.46 -54.17
C PRO A 134 48.06 7.93 -54.00
N LEU A 135 48.83 7.32 -53.09
CA LEU A 135 48.76 5.86 -52.83
C LEU A 135 47.42 5.43 -52.25
N PHE A 136 46.72 6.33 -51.55
CA PHE A 136 45.46 6.04 -50.88
C PHE A 136 44.24 6.43 -51.71
N LYS A 137 44.41 7.01 -52.91
CA LYS A 137 43.29 7.35 -53.80
C LYS A 137 42.70 6.09 -54.42
N LEU A 138 41.37 6.02 -54.51
CA LEU A 138 40.64 4.87 -55.05
C LEU A 138 41.12 4.47 -56.45
N GLU A 139 41.40 5.44 -57.33
CA GLU A 139 41.91 5.21 -58.70
C GLU A 139 43.27 4.49 -58.76
N ASN A 140 44.07 4.58 -57.68
CA ASN A 140 45.38 3.98 -57.56
C ASN A 140 45.38 2.68 -56.72
N LEU A 141 44.21 2.21 -56.26
CA LEU A 141 44.07 1.03 -55.44
C LEU A 141 43.34 -0.09 -56.20
N SER A 142 43.83 -1.32 -56.00
CA SER A 142 43.21 -2.57 -56.46
C SER A 142 42.87 -3.47 -55.27
N GLY A 143 41.87 -4.33 -55.43
CA GLY A 143 41.38 -5.24 -54.39
C GLY A 143 40.28 -4.69 -53.48
N ILE A 144 39.95 -3.39 -53.58
CA ILE A 144 38.88 -2.74 -52.81
C ILE A 144 37.81 -2.12 -53.72
N SER A 145 36.53 -2.35 -53.42
CA SER A 145 35.42 -1.76 -54.18
C SER A 145 35.18 -0.29 -53.76
N PRO A 146 34.59 0.56 -54.63
CA PRO A 146 34.22 1.93 -54.25
C PRO A 146 33.34 1.99 -52.99
N ALA A 147 32.42 1.03 -52.84
CA ALA A 147 31.53 0.94 -51.69
C ALA A 147 32.27 0.58 -50.38
N ASN A 148 33.34 -0.22 -50.45
CA ASN A 148 34.14 -0.59 -49.28
C ASN A 148 35.22 0.45 -48.96
N TYR A 149 35.71 1.17 -49.96
CA TYR A 149 36.68 2.26 -49.80
C TYR A 149 36.14 3.42 -48.94
N ALA A 150 34.86 3.75 -49.10
CA ALA A 150 34.17 4.80 -48.34
C ALA A 150 33.59 4.32 -46.99
N LYS A 151 33.65 3.03 -46.69
CA LYS A 151 33.13 2.46 -45.43
C LYS A 151 34.22 2.38 -44.37
N ALA A 152 33.80 2.41 -43.11
CA ALA A 152 34.70 2.14 -41.99
C ALA A 152 35.21 0.70 -42.07
N LEU A 153 36.49 0.51 -41.82
CA LEU A 153 37.15 -0.78 -41.69
C LEU A 153 36.54 -1.53 -40.49
N PRO A 154 36.11 -2.79 -40.66
CA PRO A 154 35.61 -3.61 -39.55
C PRO A 154 36.60 -3.76 -38.40
N ASP A 155 36.11 -4.12 -37.22
CA ASP A 155 36.97 -4.39 -36.05
C ASP A 155 38.01 -5.47 -36.37
N GLY A 156 39.28 -5.19 -36.07
CA GLY A 156 40.34 -6.17 -36.30
C GLY A 156 41.74 -5.57 -36.40
N LEU A 157 42.72 -6.47 -36.50
CA LEU A 157 44.11 -6.11 -36.74
C LEU A 157 44.32 -5.86 -38.24
N TYR A 158 44.82 -4.68 -38.57
CA TYR A 158 45.22 -4.28 -39.91
C TYR A 158 46.71 -3.99 -39.96
N GLN A 159 47.34 -4.36 -41.07
CA GLN A 159 48.74 -4.09 -41.33
C GLN A 159 48.87 -3.16 -42.53
N TYR A 160 49.41 -1.97 -42.29
CA TYR A 160 49.72 -0.97 -43.31
C TYR A 160 51.15 -1.21 -43.77
N CYS A 161 51.29 -1.85 -44.91
CA CYS A 161 52.56 -2.36 -45.41
C CYS A 161 53.08 -1.55 -46.59
N PHE A 162 54.37 -1.25 -46.56
CA PHE A 162 55.07 -0.46 -47.55
C PHE A 162 56.28 -1.22 -48.09
N GLN A 163 56.59 -0.97 -49.36
CA GLN A 163 57.76 -1.52 -50.03
C GLN A 163 58.36 -0.50 -51.00
N ALA A 164 59.66 -0.30 -50.93
CA ALA A 164 60.41 0.57 -51.83
C ALA A 164 60.86 -0.22 -53.06
N TYR A 165 60.81 0.40 -54.23
CA TYR A 165 61.28 -0.18 -55.48
C TYR A 165 62.02 0.85 -56.33
N ASP A 166 62.92 0.37 -57.18
CA ASP A 166 63.64 1.21 -58.13
C ASP A 166 62.74 1.52 -59.33
N PHE A 167 62.61 2.80 -59.65
CA PHE A 167 61.67 3.29 -60.64
C PHE A 167 61.99 2.82 -62.06
N TYR A 168 63.26 2.61 -62.40
CA TYR A 168 63.67 2.20 -63.75
C TYR A 168 63.63 0.67 -63.91
N THR A 169 64.25 -0.05 -62.99
CA THR A 169 64.38 -1.52 -63.05
C THR A 169 63.17 -2.26 -62.50
N LYS A 170 62.30 -1.57 -61.74
CA LYS A 170 61.14 -2.12 -61.01
C LYS A 170 61.50 -3.17 -59.94
N ASN A 171 62.79 -3.37 -59.68
CA ASN A 171 63.27 -4.25 -58.63
C ASN A 171 62.94 -3.68 -57.25
N ASN A 172 62.59 -4.55 -56.31
CA ASN A 172 62.33 -4.14 -54.93
C ASN A 172 63.66 -3.76 -54.25
N LEU A 173 63.71 -2.56 -53.69
CA LEU A 173 64.86 -2.04 -52.95
C LEU A 173 64.75 -2.32 -51.45
N SER A 174 63.54 -2.58 -50.95
CA SER A 174 63.28 -2.97 -49.57
C SER A 174 62.53 -4.29 -49.47
N GLN A 175 62.70 -4.96 -48.34
CA GLN A 175 61.68 -5.90 -47.87
C GLN A 175 60.38 -5.15 -47.57
N LYS A 176 59.28 -5.89 -47.52
CA LYS A 176 57.99 -5.37 -47.07
C LYS A 176 58.06 -5.05 -45.58
N SER A 177 57.67 -3.84 -45.19
CA SER A 177 57.65 -3.38 -43.79
C SER A 177 56.26 -2.87 -43.43
N CYS A 178 55.73 -3.24 -42.26
CA CYS A 178 54.33 -3.02 -41.90
C CYS A 178 54.17 -2.33 -40.54
N ALA A 179 53.18 -1.43 -40.46
CA ALA A 179 52.68 -0.89 -39.20
C ALA A 179 51.37 -1.59 -38.84
N SER A 180 51.29 -2.12 -37.62
CA SER A 180 50.11 -2.82 -37.10
C SER A 180 49.17 -1.85 -36.39
N VAL A 181 47.89 -1.83 -36.78
CA VAL A 181 46.83 -0.99 -36.21
C VAL A 181 45.65 -1.87 -35.82
N TYR A 182 45.22 -1.77 -34.57
CA TYR A 182 43.99 -2.42 -34.11
C TYR A 182 42.82 -1.45 -34.25
N GLN A 183 41.95 -1.71 -35.23
CA GLN A 183 40.78 -0.89 -35.51
C GLN A 183 39.60 -1.35 -34.64
N VAL A 184 38.94 -0.38 -33.97
CA VAL A 184 37.73 -0.63 -33.17
C VAL A 184 36.70 0.43 -33.51
N LEU A 185 35.47 0.00 -33.79
CA LEU A 185 34.29 0.84 -33.90
C LEU A 185 33.50 0.80 -32.59
N TYR A 186 33.08 1.99 -32.13
CA TYR A 186 32.29 2.13 -30.91
C TYR A 186 30.87 1.60 -31.09
N GLU A 187 30.26 1.08 -30.02
CA GLU A 187 28.89 0.55 -30.06
C GLU A 187 27.83 1.67 -29.90
N PRO A 188 26.71 1.61 -30.64
CA PRO A 188 25.60 2.56 -30.47
C PRO A 188 24.90 2.39 -29.10
N PRO A 189 24.22 3.44 -28.60
CA PRO A 189 23.53 3.39 -27.32
C PRO A 189 22.35 2.42 -27.33
N PHE A 190 21.98 1.91 -26.16
CA PHE A 190 20.74 1.16 -25.96
C PHE A 190 19.66 2.06 -25.36
N LEU A 191 18.43 1.90 -25.83
CA LEU A 191 17.29 2.67 -25.37
C LEU A 191 16.71 2.05 -24.09
N ASN A 192 16.42 2.87 -23.08
CA ASN A 192 15.90 2.40 -21.78
C ASN A 192 14.42 2.74 -21.60
N LEU A 193 14.08 4.03 -21.71
CA LEU A 193 12.74 4.56 -21.48
C LEU A 193 12.37 5.59 -22.56
N PRO A 194 11.12 5.61 -23.05
CA PRO A 194 10.09 4.57 -22.88
C PRO A 194 10.52 3.21 -23.49
N GLN A 195 10.12 2.09 -22.90
CA GLN A 195 10.42 0.74 -23.40
C GLN A 195 9.73 0.46 -24.73
N LYS A 196 10.26 -0.50 -25.49
CA LYS A 196 9.69 -0.91 -26.78
C LYS A 196 8.29 -1.51 -26.61
N GLY A 197 7.29 -0.85 -27.19
CA GLY A 197 5.88 -1.22 -27.09
C GLY A 197 5.21 -0.76 -25.79
N GLU A 198 5.85 0.11 -25.00
CA GLU A 198 5.25 0.66 -23.78
C GLU A 198 4.03 1.52 -24.10
N LYS A 199 3.02 1.48 -23.20
CA LYS A 199 1.92 2.44 -23.20
C LYS A 199 2.26 3.56 -22.22
N VAL A 200 2.52 4.75 -22.73
CA VAL A 200 2.90 5.93 -21.93
C VAL A 200 1.67 6.78 -21.69
N THR A 201 1.22 6.86 -20.45
CA THR A 201 0.02 7.62 -20.06
C THR A 201 0.31 9.11 -19.87
N LYS A 202 -0.58 9.97 -20.35
CA LYS A 202 -0.54 11.42 -20.11
C LYS A 202 -0.83 11.78 -18.63
N LYS A 203 0.19 11.85 -17.78
CA LYS A 203 0.02 11.99 -16.32
C LYS A 203 -0.58 13.32 -15.81
N ALA A 204 -0.58 14.40 -16.59
CA ALA A 204 -1.10 15.72 -16.22
C ALA A 204 -1.68 16.46 -17.45
N GLU A 205 -2.31 17.62 -17.27
CA GLU A 205 -2.73 18.49 -18.40
C GLU A 205 -1.52 18.85 -19.30
N PHE A 206 -0.34 18.98 -18.69
CA PHE A 206 0.93 19.27 -19.33
C PHE A 206 1.68 18.01 -19.74
N GLN A 207 2.30 18.06 -20.92
CA GLN A 207 3.14 17.00 -21.46
C GLN A 207 4.47 16.89 -20.71
N GLY A 208 4.89 15.66 -20.39
CA GLY A 208 6.20 15.37 -19.80
C GLY A 208 6.59 13.91 -19.99
N VAL A 209 7.29 13.60 -21.10
CA VAL A 209 7.81 12.25 -21.39
C VAL A 209 9.33 12.26 -21.20
N VAL A 210 9.86 11.35 -20.38
CA VAL A 210 11.31 11.21 -20.20
C VAL A 210 11.83 10.16 -21.18
N PHE A 211 12.76 10.57 -22.04
CA PHE A 211 13.55 9.67 -22.86
C PHE A 211 14.91 9.44 -22.21
N ASN A 212 15.35 8.19 -22.16
CA ASN A 212 16.62 7.81 -21.54
C ASN A 212 17.27 6.65 -22.29
N TRP A 213 18.60 6.69 -22.41
CA TRP A 213 19.40 5.64 -23.07
C TRP A 213 20.71 5.41 -22.32
N SER A 214 21.33 4.24 -22.52
CA SER A 214 22.61 3.86 -21.93
C SER A 214 23.69 3.81 -23.00
N PRO A 215 24.76 4.63 -22.90
CA PRO A 215 25.93 4.50 -23.77
C PRO A 215 26.67 3.19 -23.46
N ARG A 216 26.97 2.40 -24.50
CA ARG A 216 27.81 1.19 -24.32
C ARG A 216 29.29 1.51 -24.27
N GLN A 217 29.72 2.35 -25.19
CA GLN A 217 31.06 2.89 -25.28
C GLN A 217 30.95 4.34 -25.76
N VAL A 218 31.81 5.21 -25.25
CA VAL A 218 31.75 6.65 -25.51
C VAL A 218 33.03 7.05 -26.23
N ALA A 219 32.91 7.53 -27.46
CA ALA A 219 34.00 8.16 -28.18
C ALA A 219 34.30 9.53 -27.55
N PRO A 220 35.52 10.08 -27.70
CA PRO A 220 35.81 11.44 -27.26
C PRO A 220 34.80 12.45 -27.83
N ASN A 221 34.31 13.36 -26.98
CA ASN A 221 33.34 14.41 -27.35
C ASN A 221 32.01 13.88 -27.94
N THR A 222 31.53 12.71 -27.53
CA THR A 222 30.26 12.17 -28.03
C THR A 222 29.08 13.11 -27.73
N LYS A 223 28.28 13.40 -28.76
CA LYS A 223 26.95 14.01 -28.67
C LYS A 223 25.90 13.03 -29.18
N TYR A 224 24.67 13.19 -28.71
CA TYR A 224 23.52 12.38 -29.11
C TYR A 224 22.54 13.21 -29.91
N ILE A 225 22.04 12.64 -31.00
CA ILE A 225 20.95 13.23 -31.81
C ILE A 225 19.70 12.39 -31.55
N PHE A 226 18.74 12.96 -30.83
CA PHE A 226 17.44 12.37 -30.57
C PHE A 226 16.50 12.66 -31.75
N THR A 227 15.76 11.66 -32.22
CA THR A 227 14.73 11.81 -33.26
C THR A 227 13.44 11.13 -32.83
N LEU A 228 12.32 11.86 -32.89
CA LEU A 228 10.97 11.39 -32.59
C LEU A 228 10.07 11.57 -33.82
N LYS A 229 9.21 10.59 -34.08
CA LYS A 229 8.25 10.58 -35.20
C LYS A 229 6.90 10.06 -34.76
N GLU A 230 5.84 10.59 -35.35
CA GLU A 230 4.48 10.05 -35.22
C GLU A 230 4.23 8.96 -36.27
N ILE A 231 3.66 7.84 -35.83
CA ILE A 231 3.29 6.70 -36.67
C ILE A 231 1.77 6.70 -36.88
N TRP A 232 1.37 6.95 -38.13
CA TRP A 232 -0.04 7.12 -38.51
C TRP A 232 -0.77 5.80 -38.71
N ASP A 233 -0.11 4.82 -39.34
CA ASP A 233 -0.65 3.49 -39.61
C ASP A 233 -0.19 2.49 -38.56
N LYS A 234 -1.12 2.08 -37.68
CA LYS A 234 -0.86 1.12 -36.60
C LYS A 234 -0.81 -0.35 -37.07
N GLN A 235 -1.26 -0.65 -38.29
CA GLN A 235 -1.25 -2.01 -38.86
C GLN A 235 0.10 -2.36 -39.50
N ARG A 236 0.93 -1.35 -39.77
CA ARG A 236 2.27 -1.51 -40.33
C ARG A 236 3.30 -1.71 -39.23
N ASP A 237 4.36 -2.48 -39.55
CA ASP A 237 5.52 -2.62 -38.68
C ASP A 237 6.08 -1.24 -38.27
N PRO A 238 6.21 -0.94 -36.95
CA PRO A 238 6.63 0.37 -36.46
C PRO A 238 8.02 0.81 -36.92
N VAL A 239 8.94 -0.15 -37.13
CA VAL A 239 10.30 0.14 -37.58
C VAL A 239 10.28 0.61 -39.03
N SER A 240 9.56 -0.10 -39.89
CA SER A 240 9.37 0.26 -41.30
C SER A 240 8.61 1.59 -41.45
N ALA A 241 7.59 1.81 -40.61
CA ALA A 241 6.83 3.05 -40.59
C ALA A 241 7.68 4.24 -40.13
N PHE A 242 8.57 4.06 -39.16
CA PHE A 242 9.49 5.10 -38.71
C PHE A 242 10.43 5.59 -39.82
N LEU A 243 10.92 4.70 -40.68
CA LEU A 243 11.78 5.08 -41.80
C LEU A 243 11.06 5.97 -42.82
N ALA A 244 9.76 5.76 -43.04
CA ALA A 244 8.94 6.53 -43.97
C ALA A 244 8.28 7.78 -43.35
N ALA A 245 8.16 7.84 -42.02
CA ALA A 245 7.46 8.91 -41.31
C ALA A 245 8.26 10.23 -41.31
N ARG A 246 7.52 11.35 -41.24
CA ARG A 246 8.10 12.69 -41.05
C ARG A 246 8.65 12.85 -39.63
N VAL A 247 9.75 13.60 -39.50
CA VAL A 247 10.32 13.97 -38.20
C VAL A 247 9.34 14.90 -37.46
N LEU A 248 8.90 14.47 -36.28
CA LEU A 248 8.09 15.28 -35.37
C LEU A 248 8.99 16.20 -34.53
N TRP A 249 10.09 15.65 -34.04
CA TRP A 249 11.08 16.38 -33.25
C TRP A 249 12.48 15.82 -33.44
N LYS A 250 13.49 16.70 -33.45
CA LYS A 250 14.90 16.33 -33.50
C LYS A 250 15.71 17.30 -32.66
N GLU A 251 16.59 16.78 -31.82
CA GLU A 251 17.36 17.59 -30.85
C GLU A 251 18.73 16.98 -30.58
N GLU A 252 19.72 17.84 -30.35
CA GLU A 252 21.05 17.42 -29.91
C GLU A 252 21.16 17.51 -28.39
N SER A 253 21.74 16.47 -27.76
CA SER A 253 21.98 16.42 -26.33
C SER A 253 23.37 15.82 -26.05
N PHE A 254 24.06 16.37 -25.05
CA PHE A 254 25.30 15.78 -24.52
C PHE A 254 25.01 14.79 -23.38
N ALA A 255 23.79 14.84 -22.81
CA ALA A 255 23.36 13.93 -21.76
C ALA A 255 22.69 12.69 -22.36
N PRO A 256 22.80 11.51 -21.73
CA PRO A 256 22.13 10.29 -22.18
C PRO A 256 20.62 10.24 -21.81
N SER A 257 19.98 11.42 -21.80
CA SER A 257 18.56 11.60 -21.50
C SER A 257 18.03 12.87 -22.17
N LEU A 258 16.71 12.90 -22.36
CA LEU A 258 15.97 14.06 -22.84
C LEU A 258 14.61 14.14 -22.14
N TYR A 259 14.29 15.30 -21.55
CA TYR A 259 12.95 15.57 -21.04
C TYR A 259 12.10 16.23 -22.12
N TYR A 260 11.02 15.56 -22.53
CA TYR A 260 10.09 16.03 -23.54
C TYR A 260 8.88 16.71 -22.88
N GLY A 261 9.04 18.00 -22.59
CA GLY A 261 8.08 18.83 -21.86
C GLY A 261 7.12 19.63 -22.75
N VAL A 262 6.56 20.68 -22.16
CA VAL A 262 5.63 21.64 -22.81
C VAL A 262 6.32 22.58 -23.80
N ASP A 263 7.64 22.68 -23.73
CA ASP A 263 8.50 23.48 -24.62
C ASP A 263 8.66 22.85 -26.02
N LYS A 264 8.15 21.62 -26.21
CA LYS A 264 8.28 20.83 -27.44
C LYS A 264 6.92 20.53 -28.04
N THR A 265 6.91 20.02 -29.29
CA THR A 265 5.68 19.68 -30.00
C THR A 265 4.75 18.80 -29.15
N GLN A 266 3.46 19.14 -29.11
CA GLN A 266 2.50 18.41 -28.31
C GLN A 266 2.20 17.02 -28.92
N LEU A 267 2.30 15.99 -28.08
CA LEU A 267 1.90 14.62 -28.34
C LEU A 267 0.40 14.51 -28.12
N ILE A 268 -0.26 13.95 -29.12
CA ILE A 268 -1.69 13.67 -29.16
C ILE A 268 -1.94 12.27 -28.55
N PRO A 269 -2.76 12.16 -27.50
CA PRO A 269 -3.20 10.87 -26.95
C PRO A 269 -3.89 10.00 -28.01
N GLY A 270 -3.79 8.68 -27.88
CA GLY A 270 -4.31 7.72 -28.86
C GLY A 270 -3.41 7.52 -30.09
N LYS A 271 -2.30 8.25 -30.23
CA LYS A 271 -1.31 8.07 -31.32
C LYS A 271 -0.13 7.20 -30.89
N ARG A 272 0.56 6.61 -31.88
CA ARG A 272 1.81 5.87 -31.69
C ARG A 272 2.98 6.76 -32.09
N TYR A 273 4.03 6.76 -31.27
CA TYR A 273 5.26 7.47 -31.57
C TYR A 273 6.43 6.49 -31.60
N ALA A 274 7.42 6.77 -32.43
CA ALA A 274 8.63 6.00 -32.53
C ALA A 274 9.85 6.92 -32.46
N TRP A 275 10.91 6.45 -31.82
CA TRP A 275 12.08 7.25 -31.51
C TRP A 275 13.37 6.46 -31.66
N GLN A 276 14.44 7.19 -31.95
CA GLN A 276 15.79 6.67 -32.16
C GLN A 276 16.80 7.71 -31.67
N VAL A 277 17.94 7.22 -31.19
CA VAL A 277 19.07 8.05 -30.79
C VAL A 277 20.28 7.70 -31.65
N GLN A 278 20.98 8.72 -32.15
CA GLN A 278 22.24 8.56 -32.85
C GLN A 278 23.40 9.09 -31.99
N ALA A 279 24.43 8.28 -31.74
CA ALA A 279 25.69 8.76 -31.16
C ALA A 279 26.65 9.26 -32.25
N VAL A 280 27.19 10.46 -32.05
CA VAL A 280 28.09 11.14 -32.99
C VAL A 280 29.31 11.63 -32.21
N SER A 281 30.52 11.39 -32.74
CA SER A 281 31.75 11.92 -32.15
C SER A 281 31.89 13.41 -32.48
N GLY A 282 32.20 14.24 -31.48
CA GLY A 282 32.36 15.69 -31.63
C GLY A 282 33.69 16.13 -32.25
N THR A 283 34.59 15.20 -32.60
CA THR A 283 35.77 15.49 -33.42
C THR A 283 35.34 15.69 -34.88
N PRO A 284 35.50 16.89 -35.48
CA PRO A 284 35.13 17.12 -36.86
C PRO A 284 36.02 16.28 -37.77
N GLN A 285 35.45 15.27 -38.44
CA GLN A 285 36.07 14.76 -39.66
C GLN A 285 35.78 15.77 -40.77
N TYR A 286 36.72 16.69 -41.00
CA TYR A 286 36.58 17.72 -42.02
C TYR A 286 36.39 17.11 -43.41
N ASN A 287 35.40 17.63 -44.16
CA ASN A 287 35.01 17.30 -45.54
C ASN A 287 34.22 16.02 -45.80
N HIS A 288 33.35 15.58 -44.88
CA HIS A 288 32.37 14.51 -45.17
C HIS A 288 30.93 15.02 -45.24
N SER A 289 30.14 14.40 -46.11
CA SER A 289 28.70 14.65 -46.27
C SER A 289 27.96 14.41 -44.93
N PRO A 290 26.93 15.20 -44.57
CA PRO A 290 26.17 15.10 -43.31
C PRO A 290 25.50 13.74 -43.03
N ILE A 291 25.60 12.78 -43.96
CA ILE A 291 25.09 11.41 -43.83
C ILE A 291 26.02 10.54 -42.97
N GLN A 292 27.26 10.97 -42.70
CA GLN A 292 28.33 10.12 -42.18
C GLN A 292 28.94 10.56 -40.83
N GLU A 293 28.28 11.46 -40.10
CA GLU A 293 28.77 12.06 -38.85
C GLU A 293 29.06 11.03 -37.73
N GLY A 294 28.37 9.89 -37.69
CA GLY A 294 28.59 8.82 -36.71
C GLY A 294 29.67 7.80 -37.11
N GLY A 295 30.57 8.12 -38.04
CA GLY A 295 31.45 7.16 -38.73
C GLY A 295 32.41 6.34 -37.86
N VAL A 296 32.63 6.71 -36.60
CA VAL A 296 33.43 5.95 -35.61
C VAL A 296 32.59 4.93 -34.82
N TYR A 297 31.28 4.99 -34.96
CA TYR A 297 30.33 4.08 -34.34
C TYR A 297 29.81 3.04 -35.35
N LYS A 298 29.57 1.82 -34.89
CA LYS A 298 28.80 0.82 -35.64
C LYS A 298 27.42 1.37 -35.94
N ASN A 299 26.88 1.00 -37.09
CA ASN A 299 25.58 1.49 -37.58
C ASN A 299 25.47 3.03 -37.63
N ASN A 300 26.58 3.74 -37.86
CA ASN A 300 26.62 5.21 -37.86
C ASN A 300 26.11 5.81 -36.52
N GLY A 301 26.24 5.07 -35.42
CA GLY A 301 25.80 5.47 -34.09
C GLY A 301 24.30 5.33 -33.83
N LEU A 302 23.52 4.85 -34.80
CA LEU A 302 22.07 4.71 -34.68
C LEU A 302 21.71 3.55 -33.74
N SER A 303 20.94 3.85 -32.70
CA SER A 303 20.29 2.86 -31.86
C SER A 303 19.25 2.06 -32.64
N GLU A 304 18.71 1.01 -32.01
CA GLU A 304 17.44 0.45 -32.48
C GLU A 304 16.30 1.48 -32.38
N ILE A 305 15.21 1.23 -33.10
CA ILE A 305 14.01 2.07 -33.07
C ILE A 305 13.07 1.48 -32.01
N PHE A 306 12.80 2.28 -30.98
CA PHE A 306 11.74 2.00 -30.02
C PHE A 306 10.47 2.73 -30.40
N PHE A 307 9.33 2.20 -29.98
CA PHE A 307 8.03 2.83 -30.18
C PHE A 307 7.21 2.71 -28.91
N PHE A 308 6.29 3.64 -28.71
CA PHE A 308 5.35 3.64 -27.60
C PHE A 308 3.99 4.16 -28.06
N ASP A 309 2.93 3.69 -27.42
CA ASP A 309 1.59 4.24 -27.58
C ASP A 309 1.37 5.32 -26.54
N TYR A 310 1.10 6.55 -26.98
CA TYR A 310 0.76 7.63 -26.05
C TYR A 310 -0.72 7.54 -25.74
N VAL A 311 -1.07 7.19 -24.51
CA VAL A 311 -2.44 6.93 -24.10
C VAL A 311 -2.96 8.04 -23.20
N GLU A 312 -4.24 8.36 -23.35
CA GLU A 312 -4.90 9.31 -22.47
C GLU A 312 -4.92 8.77 -21.04
N ASN A 313 -4.76 9.66 -20.06
CA ASN A 313 -5.02 9.29 -18.68
C ASN A 313 -6.52 9.41 -18.47
N CYS A 314 -7.18 8.27 -18.32
CA CYS A 314 -8.59 8.18 -18.01
C CYS A 314 -8.75 7.85 -16.53
N PRO A 315 -8.63 8.84 -15.62
CA PRO A 315 -8.94 8.61 -14.23
C PRO A 315 -10.41 8.21 -14.12
N VAL A 316 -10.67 7.13 -13.40
CA VAL A 316 -12.04 6.77 -13.04
C VAL A 316 -12.44 7.50 -11.76
N PRO A 317 -13.71 7.91 -11.61
CA PRO A 317 -14.23 8.40 -10.34
C PRO A 317 -13.96 7.39 -9.22
N ALA A 318 -13.43 7.89 -8.10
CA ALA A 318 -13.14 7.13 -6.89
C ALA A 318 -13.90 7.74 -5.71
N PHE A 319 -13.86 7.12 -4.52
CA PHE A 319 -14.58 7.61 -3.33
C PHE A 319 -16.09 7.77 -3.52
N LEU A 320 -16.68 6.84 -4.27
CA LEU A 320 -18.12 6.85 -4.50
C LEU A 320 -18.84 6.68 -3.16
N MET A 321 -19.71 7.62 -2.85
CA MET A 321 -20.61 7.57 -1.71
C MET A 321 -22.04 7.77 -2.17
N ALA A 322 -22.95 7.08 -1.49
CA ALA A 322 -24.38 7.28 -1.65
C ALA A 322 -24.98 7.73 -0.32
N LYS A 323 -25.73 8.82 -0.35
CA LYS A 323 -26.47 9.37 0.78
C LYS A 323 -27.96 9.39 0.43
N THR A 324 -28.79 8.72 1.21
CA THR A 324 -30.25 8.84 1.09
C THR A 324 -30.68 10.22 1.60
N THR A 325 -31.19 11.08 0.72
CA THR A 325 -31.51 12.49 1.06
C THR A 325 -32.99 12.73 1.33
N ALA A 326 -33.88 11.95 0.69
CA ALA A 326 -35.33 12.01 0.86
C ALA A 326 -35.97 10.71 0.34
N ARG A 327 -37.27 10.48 0.61
CA ARG A 327 -37.97 9.27 0.18
C ARG A 327 -37.82 9.09 -1.34
N GLY A 328 -37.29 7.95 -1.77
CA GLY A 328 -37.02 7.65 -3.17
C GLY A 328 -35.95 8.52 -3.84
N ARG A 329 -35.06 9.16 -3.06
CA ARG A 329 -33.92 9.94 -3.56
C ARG A 329 -32.61 9.54 -2.89
N ALA A 330 -31.55 9.46 -3.67
CA ALA A 330 -30.19 9.28 -3.18
C ALA A 330 -29.24 10.26 -3.87
N GLU A 331 -28.41 10.94 -3.10
CA GLU A 331 -27.31 11.74 -3.60
C GLU A 331 -26.05 10.87 -3.68
N ILE A 332 -25.49 10.76 -4.88
CA ILE A 332 -24.24 10.08 -5.16
C ILE A 332 -23.15 11.13 -5.25
N GLN A 333 -22.02 10.95 -4.55
CA GLN A 333 -20.87 11.85 -4.57
C GLN A 333 -19.59 11.05 -4.86
N TRP A 334 -18.60 11.66 -5.50
CA TRP A 334 -17.33 11.02 -5.83
C TRP A 334 -16.19 12.04 -5.87
N MET A 335 -14.96 11.56 -6.06
CA MET A 335 -13.80 12.39 -6.39
C MET A 335 -13.14 11.88 -7.67
N LEU A 336 -12.50 12.77 -8.41
CA LEU A 336 -11.67 12.42 -9.56
C LEU A 336 -10.24 12.90 -9.29
N GLN A 337 -9.28 11.97 -9.23
CA GLN A 337 -7.87 12.29 -9.04
C GLN A 337 -7.22 12.58 -10.40
N GLY A 338 -6.64 13.77 -10.60
CA GLY A 338 -5.94 14.12 -11.83
C GLY A 338 -6.74 15.02 -12.79
N ALA A 339 -6.79 14.66 -14.07
CA ALA A 339 -7.37 15.50 -15.13
C ALA A 339 -8.85 15.84 -14.89
N SER A 340 -9.25 17.07 -15.23
CA SER A 340 -10.60 17.58 -15.02
C SER A 340 -11.58 17.04 -16.07
N SER A 341 -12.25 15.92 -15.79
CA SER A 341 -13.45 15.55 -16.57
C SER A 341 -14.59 16.50 -16.20
N LYS A 342 -15.22 17.12 -17.19
CA LYS A 342 -16.34 18.06 -17.00
C LYS A 342 -17.71 17.39 -17.03
N LEU A 343 -17.76 16.10 -17.35
CA LEU A 343 -19.00 15.35 -17.53
C LEU A 343 -18.87 13.96 -16.92
N PHE A 344 -19.86 13.61 -16.11
CA PHE A 344 -19.96 12.34 -15.41
C PHE A 344 -21.29 11.68 -15.72
N ARG A 345 -21.31 10.35 -15.69
CA ARG A 345 -22.52 9.54 -15.83
C ARG A 345 -22.62 8.56 -14.68
N VAL A 346 -23.68 8.67 -13.89
CA VAL A 346 -24.01 7.73 -12.82
C VAL A 346 -24.98 6.70 -13.38
N GLU A 347 -24.56 5.46 -13.47
CA GLU A 347 -25.44 4.35 -13.84
C GLU A 347 -25.89 3.63 -12.58
N TYR A 348 -27.18 3.28 -12.47
CA TYR A 348 -27.75 2.59 -11.32
C TYR A 348 -28.88 1.63 -11.72
N ARG A 349 -29.07 0.55 -10.95
CA ARG A 349 -30.23 -0.36 -11.07
C ARG A 349 -30.43 -1.15 -9.78
N LYS A 350 -31.56 -1.84 -9.64
CA LYS A 350 -31.80 -2.73 -8.50
C LYS A 350 -30.78 -3.87 -8.50
N LYS A 351 -30.18 -4.15 -7.34
CA LYS A 351 -29.17 -5.21 -7.21
C LYS A 351 -29.76 -6.56 -7.58
N GLY A 352 -29.00 -7.34 -8.36
CA GLY A 352 -29.43 -8.66 -8.83
C GLY A 352 -30.53 -8.63 -9.89
N SER A 353 -30.92 -7.45 -10.39
CA SER A 353 -31.85 -7.34 -11.52
C SER A 353 -31.14 -7.50 -12.86
N SER A 354 -31.77 -8.19 -13.80
CA SER A 354 -31.37 -8.22 -15.22
C SER A 354 -31.83 -6.98 -16.00
N SER A 355 -32.46 -6.01 -15.33
CA SER A 355 -32.92 -4.78 -15.98
C SER A 355 -31.74 -3.97 -16.54
N PRO A 356 -31.96 -3.21 -17.64
CA PRO A 356 -31.00 -2.22 -18.10
C PRO A 356 -30.63 -1.24 -16.99
N TRP A 357 -29.39 -0.72 -17.04
CA TRP A 357 -28.97 0.34 -16.14
C TRP A 357 -29.75 1.63 -16.45
N LEU A 358 -30.31 2.24 -15.42
CA LEU A 358 -30.76 3.63 -15.47
C LEU A 358 -29.52 4.52 -15.37
N SER A 359 -29.59 5.75 -15.90
CA SER A 359 -28.45 6.65 -15.84
C SER A 359 -28.84 8.10 -15.61
N GLU A 360 -28.04 8.80 -14.81
CA GLU A 360 -28.12 10.23 -14.58
C GLU A 360 -26.80 10.90 -14.96
N THR A 361 -26.87 12.08 -15.59
CA THR A 361 -25.69 12.82 -16.02
C THR A 361 -25.42 13.97 -15.06
N SER A 362 -24.15 14.23 -14.75
CA SER A 362 -23.76 15.36 -13.92
C SER A 362 -22.52 16.07 -14.43
N TYR A 363 -22.48 17.39 -14.23
CA TYR A 363 -21.31 18.25 -14.49
C TYR A 363 -20.53 18.56 -13.20
N GLN A 364 -21.00 18.07 -12.06
CA GLN A 364 -20.37 18.20 -10.75
C GLN A 364 -19.90 16.82 -10.28
N THR A 365 -19.09 16.76 -9.23
CA THR A 365 -18.67 15.49 -8.61
C THR A 365 -19.76 14.89 -7.70
N SER A 366 -21.03 15.14 -8.04
CA SER A 366 -22.21 14.62 -7.36
C SER A 366 -23.40 14.52 -8.32
N ALA A 367 -24.35 13.61 -8.06
CA ALA A 367 -25.62 13.49 -8.79
C ALA A 367 -26.75 13.07 -7.84
N ILE A 368 -27.96 13.54 -8.09
CA ILE A 368 -29.15 13.12 -7.34
C ILE A 368 -29.93 12.10 -8.17
N LEU A 369 -29.98 10.87 -7.68
CA LEU A 369 -30.85 9.82 -8.21
C LEU A 369 -32.26 9.99 -7.63
N SER A 370 -33.28 9.84 -8.46
CA SER A 370 -34.68 9.96 -8.08
C SER A 370 -35.52 8.79 -8.58
N GLY A 371 -36.73 8.64 -8.03
CA GLY A 371 -37.63 7.54 -8.39
C GLY A 371 -37.21 6.18 -7.83
N LEU A 372 -36.44 6.16 -6.74
CA LEU A 372 -35.97 4.94 -6.12
C LEU A 372 -37.07 4.32 -5.23
N GLU A 373 -37.17 3.00 -5.23
CA GLU A 373 -38.05 2.28 -4.31
C GLU A 373 -37.49 2.30 -2.90
N ASN A 374 -38.36 2.28 -1.88
CA ASN A 374 -37.94 2.25 -0.48
C ASN A 374 -37.42 0.87 -0.07
N ASN A 375 -36.52 0.83 0.92
CA ASN A 375 -35.89 -0.37 1.48
C ASN A 375 -35.36 -1.31 0.40
N THR A 376 -34.84 -0.74 -0.68
CA THR A 376 -34.41 -1.44 -1.88
C THR A 376 -32.93 -1.19 -2.10
N GLU A 377 -32.18 -2.25 -2.37
CA GLU A 377 -30.75 -2.16 -2.65
C GLU A 377 -30.52 -1.90 -4.14
N TYR A 378 -29.71 -0.89 -4.41
CA TYR A 378 -29.28 -0.50 -5.75
C TYR A 378 -27.79 -0.75 -5.90
N GLU A 379 -27.39 -1.21 -7.08
CA GLU A 379 -26.00 -1.15 -7.53
C GLU A 379 -25.82 0.07 -8.44
N TYR A 380 -24.68 0.75 -8.33
CA TYR A 380 -24.36 1.96 -9.08
C TYR A 380 -22.88 2.02 -9.45
N ARG A 381 -22.55 2.74 -10.52
CA ARG A 381 -21.17 3.05 -10.94
C ARG A 381 -21.12 4.45 -11.52
N VAL A 382 -19.99 5.12 -11.40
CA VAL A 382 -19.81 6.49 -11.91
C VAL A 382 -18.74 6.47 -12.99
N GLY A 383 -19.07 6.95 -14.17
CA GLY A 383 -18.17 7.12 -15.30
C GLY A 383 -17.73 8.56 -15.44
N ALA A 384 -16.44 8.77 -15.70
CA ALA A 384 -15.92 10.03 -16.22
C ALA A 384 -15.71 9.89 -17.73
N VAL A 385 -16.01 10.94 -18.50
CA VAL A 385 -15.73 10.92 -19.95
C VAL A 385 -14.23 10.74 -20.21
N CYS A 386 -13.90 9.85 -21.15
CA CYS A 386 -12.57 9.44 -21.59
C CYS A 386 -12.56 9.28 -23.12
N GLY A 387 -11.58 9.87 -23.84
CA GLY A 387 -11.41 9.72 -25.30
C GLY A 387 -11.55 11.02 -26.14
N GLU A 388 -11.05 10.97 -27.38
CA GLU A 388 -10.96 12.11 -28.32
C GLU A 388 -12.15 12.29 -29.30
N ASN A 389 -13.23 11.49 -29.22
CA ASN A 389 -14.35 11.68 -30.15
C ASN A 389 -15.18 12.92 -29.80
N LYS A 390 -15.00 13.96 -30.63
CA LYS A 390 -15.80 15.18 -30.71
C LYS A 390 -17.29 14.82 -30.90
N SER A 391 -18.15 15.64 -30.28
CA SER A 391 -19.62 15.56 -30.21
C SER A 391 -20.17 14.33 -29.47
N PHE A 392 -20.06 14.34 -28.14
CA PHE A 392 -20.86 13.50 -27.28
C PHE A 392 -22.31 14.05 -27.25
N ASP A 393 -23.25 13.34 -27.86
CA ASP A 393 -24.68 13.51 -27.59
C ASP A 393 -25.04 12.62 -26.39
N PRO A 394 -25.44 13.17 -25.23
CA PRO A 394 -25.84 12.39 -24.07
C PRO A 394 -27.01 11.41 -24.32
N ASN A 395 -27.71 11.51 -25.46
CA ASN A 395 -28.85 10.65 -25.80
C ASN A 395 -28.52 9.50 -26.76
N ASP A 396 -27.30 9.39 -27.30
CA ASP A 396 -26.92 8.30 -28.22
C ASP A 396 -26.28 7.12 -27.46
N LEU A 397 -27.10 6.09 -27.21
CA LEU A 397 -26.71 4.88 -26.47
C LEU A 397 -25.73 3.95 -27.22
N SER A 398 -25.43 4.23 -28.49
CA SER A 398 -24.42 3.47 -29.25
C SER A 398 -22.97 3.80 -28.87
N GLN A 399 -22.76 4.85 -28.05
CA GLN A 399 -21.45 5.39 -27.67
C GLN A 399 -21.08 5.13 -26.20
N ALA A 400 -21.52 4.00 -25.62
CA ALA A 400 -21.24 3.62 -24.23
C ALA A 400 -19.74 3.54 -23.88
N ASP A 401 -18.86 3.45 -24.90
CA ASP A 401 -17.40 3.36 -24.77
C ASP A 401 -16.71 4.70 -24.44
N ALA A 402 -17.46 5.81 -24.29
CA ALA A 402 -16.90 7.14 -23.98
C ALA A 402 -16.68 7.40 -22.47
N PHE A 403 -17.11 6.51 -21.58
CA PHE A 403 -16.94 6.68 -20.13
C PHE A 403 -16.02 5.62 -19.52
N ALA A 404 -15.02 6.07 -18.77
CA ALA A 404 -14.25 5.21 -17.88
C ALA A 404 -15.00 5.09 -16.55
N TYR A 405 -15.65 3.95 -16.34
CA TYR A 405 -16.46 3.67 -15.15
C TYR A 405 -15.62 3.20 -13.96
N SER A 406 -15.98 3.68 -12.78
CA SER A 406 -15.56 3.12 -11.50
C SER A 406 -15.97 1.65 -11.36
N GLY A 407 -15.47 0.98 -10.32
CA GLY A 407 -16.07 -0.25 -9.83
C GLY A 407 -17.55 -0.05 -9.46
N VAL A 408 -18.32 -1.13 -9.50
CA VAL A 408 -19.72 -1.14 -9.07
C VAL A 408 -19.78 -1.07 -7.54
N GLN A 409 -20.53 -0.09 -7.04
CA GLN A 409 -20.81 0.17 -5.64
C GLN A 409 -22.30 -0.10 -5.35
N TYR A 410 -22.66 -0.13 -4.07
CA TYR A 410 -24.03 -0.44 -3.63
C TYR A 410 -24.53 0.58 -2.64
N PHE A 411 -25.84 0.80 -2.62
CA PHE A 411 -26.50 1.56 -1.56
C PHE A 411 -27.93 1.05 -1.34
N THR A 412 -28.42 1.18 -0.11
CA THR A 412 -29.79 0.78 0.23
C THR A 412 -30.62 2.00 0.61
N THR A 413 -31.80 2.13 0.00
CA THR A 413 -32.76 3.20 0.31
C THR A 413 -33.51 2.94 1.62
N ASN A 414 -32.83 2.91 2.76
CA ASN A 414 -33.48 2.67 4.05
C ASN A 414 -34.23 3.92 4.53
N PHE A 415 -35.56 3.83 4.61
CA PHE A 415 -36.43 4.91 5.10
C PHE A 415 -37.13 4.55 6.42
N SER A 416 -36.46 3.80 7.29
CA SER A 416 -37.06 3.33 8.54
C SER A 416 -36.93 4.28 9.73
N ASN A 417 -36.35 5.48 9.59
CA ASN A 417 -36.41 6.57 10.58
C ASN A 417 -35.89 7.88 9.94
N GLN A 418 -36.58 9.00 10.13
CA GLN A 418 -36.16 10.31 9.58
C GLN A 418 -34.82 10.83 10.14
N ASN A 419 -34.26 10.17 11.16
CA ASN A 419 -33.01 10.55 11.84
C ASN A 419 -31.81 9.65 11.50
N LYS A 420 -31.92 8.71 10.54
CA LYS A 420 -30.79 7.87 10.10
C LYS A 420 -30.33 8.25 8.69
N ASN A 421 -29.53 9.32 8.59
CA ASN A 421 -28.69 9.53 7.42
C ASN A 421 -27.44 8.66 7.57
N SER A 422 -27.57 7.35 7.38
CA SER A 422 -26.42 6.45 7.30
C SER A 422 -25.66 6.75 6.01
N ALA A 423 -24.59 7.54 6.09
CA ALA A 423 -23.58 7.53 5.04
C ALA A 423 -22.97 6.13 5.01
N GLN A 424 -23.35 5.32 4.02
CA GLN A 424 -22.71 4.02 3.79
C GLN A 424 -21.32 4.28 3.21
N CYS A 425 -20.35 4.49 4.09
CA CYS A 425 -18.94 4.32 3.75
C CYS A 425 -18.66 2.82 3.72
N GLY A 426 -18.67 2.23 2.54
CA GLY A 426 -18.10 0.91 2.35
C GLY A 426 -18.89 0.04 1.39
N VAL A 427 -18.30 -0.19 0.22
CA VAL A 427 -17.81 -1.53 -0.11
C VAL A 427 -16.39 -1.39 -0.61
N MET A 428 -15.51 -2.26 -0.10
CA MET A 428 -14.13 -2.42 -0.56
C MET A 428 -14.17 -2.61 -2.08
N PRO A 429 -13.62 -1.69 -2.89
CA PRO A 429 -13.62 -1.85 -4.35
C PRO A 429 -12.88 -3.12 -4.71
N HIS A 430 -13.24 -3.73 -5.83
CA HIS A 430 -12.44 -4.78 -6.43
C HIS A 430 -11.06 -4.22 -6.75
N VAL A 431 -10.06 -4.53 -5.92
CA VAL A 431 -8.68 -4.13 -6.19
C VAL A 431 -8.14 -5.03 -7.27
N ASP A 432 -7.90 -4.46 -8.44
CA ASP A 432 -7.12 -5.14 -9.47
C ASP A 432 -5.66 -5.25 -9.01
N LEU A 433 -5.30 -6.44 -8.53
CA LEU A 433 -3.97 -6.77 -8.02
C LEU A 433 -3.06 -7.36 -9.11
N ALA A 434 -3.32 -7.05 -10.38
CA ALA A 434 -2.44 -7.45 -11.47
C ALA A 434 -0.99 -6.99 -11.24
N ASN A 435 -0.80 -5.79 -10.68
CA ASN A 435 0.52 -5.28 -10.33
C ASN A 435 0.93 -5.66 -8.88
N LYS A 436 1.85 -6.62 -8.78
CA LYS A 436 2.47 -7.06 -7.51
C LYS A 436 3.95 -6.66 -7.37
N LYS A 437 4.46 -5.79 -8.24
CA LYS A 437 5.85 -5.33 -8.17
C LYS A 437 6.03 -4.48 -6.92
N PRO A 438 6.93 -4.82 -5.96
CA PRO A 438 7.06 -4.08 -4.70
C PRO A 438 7.56 -2.64 -4.90
N TYR A 439 7.07 -1.71 -4.07
CA TYR A 439 7.70 -0.41 -3.86
C TYR A 439 8.99 -0.61 -3.07
N ASP A 440 10.11 -0.12 -3.59
CA ASP A 440 11.47 -0.41 -3.10
C ASP A 440 12.14 0.77 -2.37
N ARG A 441 11.44 1.90 -2.23
CA ARG A 441 11.96 3.13 -1.61
C ARG A 441 11.41 3.35 -0.20
N GLN A 442 12.07 4.18 0.60
CA GLN A 442 11.56 4.58 1.91
C GLN A 442 10.31 5.46 1.75
N LEU A 443 9.28 5.24 2.58
CA LEU A 443 8.15 6.16 2.70
C LEU A 443 8.59 7.41 3.48
N THR A 444 8.47 8.57 2.86
CA THR A 444 8.84 9.87 3.45
C THR A 444 7.59 10.65 3.91
N PRO A 445 7.73 11.57 4.88
CA PRO A 445 6.62 12.42 5.30
C PRO A 445 5.99 13.18 4.12
N ASN A 446 4.66 13.31 4.14
CA ASN A 446 3.80 13.86 3.10
C ASN A 446 3.65 13.02 1.82
N GLU A 447 4.31 11.87 1.70
CA GLU A 447 3.97 10.95 0.62
C GLU A 447 2.57 10.34 0.82
N VAL A 448 1.87 10.14 -0.29
CA VAL A 448 0.53 9.53 -0.30
C VAL A 448 0.63 8.13 -0.88
N PHE A 449 0.07 7.15 -0.18
CA PHE A 449 -0.21 5.81 -0.70
C PHE A 449 -1.71 5.52 -0.62
N THR A 450 -2.20 4.58 -1.40
CA THR A 450 -3.63 4.24 -1.46
C THR A 450 -3.91 2.91 -0.77
N ALA A 451 -4.89 2.88 0.12
CA ALA A 451 -5.43 1.69 0.76
C ALA A 451 -6.85 1.44 0.23
N GLY A 452 -6.96 0.66 -0.84
CA GLY A 452 -8.17 0.61 -1.67
C GLY A 452 -8.44 1.97 -2.30
N ASP A 453 -9.61 2.54 -2.02
CA ASP A 453 -9.95 3.90 -2.45
C ASP A 453 -9.38 5.00 -1.54
N PHE A 454 -8.83 4.69 -0.35
CA PHE A 454 -8.45 5.72 0.63
C PHE A 454 -6.98 6.19 0.48
N PRO A 455 -6.71 7.50 0.32
CA PRO A 455 -5.40 8.08 0.19
C PRO A 455 -4.90 8.40 1.59
N VAL A 456 -3.85 7.69 1.99
CA VAL A 456 -3.20 7.87 3.28
C VAL A 456 -2.00 8.76 3.07
N THR A 457 -2.02 9.95 3.66
CA THR A 457 -0.87 10.86 3.71
C THR A 457 0.02 10.48 4.88
N VAL A 458 1.28 10.15 4.62
CA VAL A 458 2.24 9.71 5.63
C VAL A 458 2.67 10.89 6.51
N ILE A 459 2.57 10.72 7.83
CA ILE A 459 3.16 11.63 8.82
C ILE A 459 4.55 11.14 9.20
N SER A 460 4.67 9.85 9.49
CA SER A 460 5.95 9.18 9.78
C SER A 460 5.89 7.73 9.32
N ALA A 461 7.01 7.21 8.83
CA ALA A 461 7.11 5.80 8.43
C ALA A 461 8.52 5.27 8.69
N GLN A 462 8.58 3.98 9.02
CA GLN A 462 9.79 3.20 9.20
C GLN A 462 9.69 1.90 8.39
N GLY A 463 10.83 1.43 7.88
CA GLY A 463 10.93 0.22 7.06
C GLY A 463 11.54 0.47 5.68
N THR A 464 12.11 -0.59 5.09
CA THR A 464 12.74 -0.60 3.76
C THR A 464 12.39 -1.91 3.05
N ALA A 465 12.44 -1.94 1.72
CA ALA A 465 12.16 -3.13 0.90
C ALA A 465 10.71 -3.66 1.00
N GLY A 466 9.73 -2.77 0.82
CA GLY A 466 8.34 -3.18 0.62
C GLY A 466 7.56 -3.51 1.89
N ASN A 467 8.13 -3.39 3.10
CA ASN A 467 7.40 -3.48 4.37
C ASN A 467 7.52 -2.15 5.13
N TYR A 468 6.40 -1.52 5.49
CA TYR A 468 6.38 -0.23 6.18
C TYR A 468 5.46 -0.24 7.41
N THR A 469 5.82 0.53 8.44
CA THR A 469 4.98 0.78 9.62
C THR A 469 5.11 2.25 10.00
N GLY A 470 4.02 2.88 10.42
CA GLY A 470 4.03 4.31 10.67
C GLY A 470 2.67 4.91 10.97
N GLU A 471 2.62 6.24 10.96
CA GLU A 471 1.43 7.05 11.18
C GLU A 471 1.16 7.94 9.97
N GLY A 472 -0.11 8.17 9.69
CA GLY A 472 -0.57 9.01 8.59
C GLY A 472 -1.90 9.68 8.93
N PHE A 473 -2.48 10.35 7.95
CA PHE A 473 -3.86 10.80 8.01
C PHE A 473 -4.59 10.60 6.68
N ILE A 474 -5.91 10.45 6.75
CA ILE A 474 -6.82 10.50 5.61
C ILE A 474 -7.55 11.84 5.67
N GLN A 475 -7.62 12.55 4.55
CA GLN A 475 -8.41 13.77 4.44
C GLN A 475 -9.76 13.44 3.81
N VAL A 476 -10.86 13.90 4.43
CA VAL A 476 -12.22 13.68 3.96
C VAL A 476 -12.82 15.02 3.52
N PRO A 477 -12.80 15.34 2.21
CA PRO A 477 -13.10 16.70 1.73
C PRO A 477 -14.50 17.20 2.09
N TYR A 478 -15.49 16.31 2.10
CA TYR A 478 -16.90 16.64 2.36
C TYR A 478 -17.27 16.65 3.85
N LEU A 479 -16.34 16.30 4.74
CA LEU A 479 -16.42 16.57 6.18
C LEU A 479 -15.57 17.80 6.51
N ALA A 480 -15.75 18.92 5.81
CA ALA A 480 -14.96 20.14 5.99
C ALA A 480 -13.43 19.89 5.98
N ASP A 481 -12.95 19.04 5.06
CA ASP A 481 -11.54 18.62 4.97
C ASP A 481 -10.96 17.97 6.24
N THR A 482 -11.82 17.35 7.06
CA THR A 482 -11.40 16.67 8.30
C THR A 482 -10.26 15.69 8.04
N LYS A 483 -9.18 15.81 8.82
CA LYS A 483 -8.03 14.91 8.77
C LYS A 483 -8.17 13.85 9.85
N ILE A 484 -8.30 12.60 9.46
CA ILE A 484 -8.43 11.46 10.35
C ILE A 484 -7.06 10.82 10.54
N LYS A 485 -6.56 10.75 11.77
CA LYS A 485 -5.28 10.07 12.05
C LYS A 485 -5.41 8.56 11.85
N VAL A 486 -4.44 7.98 11.16
CA VAL A 486 -4.35 6.53 10.93
C VAL A 486 -2.98 6.01 11.33
N LYS A 487 -2.93 4.74 11.73
CA LYS A 487 -1.73 3.97 11.97
C LYS A 487 -1.70 2.80 11.00
N PHE A 488 -0.59 2.62 10.32
CA PHE A 488 -0.40 1.50 9.39
C PHE A 488 0.70 0.58 9.90
N ASN A 489 0.46 -0.72 9.89
CA ASN A 489 1.35 -1.73 10.44
C ASN A 489 1.68 -2.80 9.39
N ASN A 490 2.99 -3.05 9.22
CA ASN A 490 3.55 -4.04 8.30
C ASN A 490 2.90 -4.02 6.90
N ILE A 491 2.72 -2.82 6.35
CA ILE A 491 2.10 -2.63 5.04
C ILE A 491 3.07 -2.95 3.92
N GLN A 492 2.55 -3.55 2.85
CA GLN A 492 3.26 -3.71 1.58
C GLN A 492 2.59 -2.88 0.51
N LEU A 493 3.41 -2.15 -0.25
CA LEU A 493 2.97 -1.31 -1.35
C LEU A 493 3.50 -1.87 -2.68
N ASN A 494 2.69 -1.82 -3.73
CA ASN A 494 3.18 -2.05 -5.09
C ASN A 494 3.85 -0.79 -5.68
N SER A 495 4.39 -0.90 -6.89
CA SER A 495 5.10 0.20 -7.56
C SER A 495 4.24 1.44 -7.81
N ASP A 496 2.91 1.31 -7.76
CA ASP A 496 1.94 2.40 -7.91
C ASP A 496 1.52 3.00 -6.55
N LYS A 497 2.22 2.62 -5.47
CA LYS A 497 1.94 3.00 -4.08
C LYS A 497 0.53 2.57 -3.62
N GLN A 498 0.04 1.46 -4.15
CA GLN A 498 -1.20 0.84 -3.70
C GLN A 498 -0.89 -0.24 -2.67
N LEU A 499 -1.69 -0.29 -1.61
CA LEU A 499 -1.59 -1.26 -0.54
C LEU A 499 -1.97 -2.66 -1.05
N ILE A 500 -0.99 -3.56 -1.04
CA ILE A 500 -1.14 -4.95 -1.46
C ILE A 500 -1.11 -5.94 -0.29
N ASN A 501 -0.70 -5.51 0.91
CA ASN A 501 -0.69 -6.32 2.13
C ASN A 501 -0.58 -5.43 3.39
N GLY A 502 -0.90 -5.97 4.57
CA GLY A 502 -0.86 -5.28 5.87
C GLY A 502 -2.15 -4.55 6.24
N THR A 503 -2.09 -3.73 7.28
CA THR A 503 -3.29 -3.05 7.84
C THR A 503 -3.11 -1.56 7.99
N VAL A 504 -4.20 -0.82 7.76
CA VAL A 504 -4.34 0.60 8.06
C VAL A 504 -5.56 0.78 8.96
N GLU A 505 -5.35 1.31 10.16
CA GLU A 505 -6.35 1.43 11.21
C GLU A 505 -6.42 2.87 11.71
N THR A 506 -7.59 3.35 12.14
CA THR A 506 -7.68 4.68 12.76
C THR A 506 -6.94 4.70 14.11
N ALA A 507 -6.26 5.81 14.40
CA ALA A 507 -5.58 6.00 15.68
C ALA A 507 -6.41 6.95 16.56
N TYR A 508 -6.99 6.42 17.64
CA TYR A 508 -7.67 7.23 18.66
C TYR A 508 -6.64 8.08 19.44
N ASP A 509 -6.84 9.40 19.49
CA ASP A 509 -6.10 10.33 20.37
C ASP A 509 -7.05 10.88 21.44
N ALA A 510 -6.87 10.42 22.67
CA ALA A 510 -7.68 10.83 23.82
C ALA A 510 -7.47 12.30 24.23
N ASN A 511 -6.34 12.91 23.84
CA ASN A 511 -5.90 14.22 24.33
C ASN A 511 -6.01 15.33 23.27
N GLU A 512 -6.57 15.03 22.09
CA GLU A 512 -6.72 15.98 20.97
C GLU A 512 -5.41 16.74 20.63
N SER A 513 -4.25 16.13 20.88
CA SER A 513 -2.97 16.85 20.91
C SER A 513 -2.30 16.96 19.54
N ALA A 514 -2.69 16.13 18.57
CA ALA A 514 -1.92 15.96 17.34
C ALA A 514 -2.67 16.25 16.01
N VAL A 515 -3.93 16.67 16.03
CA VAL A 515 -4.65 17.06 14.79
C VAL A 515 -5.56 18.27 15.06
N HIS A 516 -5.12 19.43 14.60
CA HIS A 516 -5.98 20.61 14.55
C HIS A 516 -7.12 20.37 13.54
N TYR A 517 -8.35 20.50 14.04
CA TYR A 517 -9.67 20.53 13.37
C TYR A 517 -10.41 19.18 13.17
N ALA A 518 -11.60 19.15 13.82
CA ALA A 518 -12.78 18.31 13.58
C ALA A 518 -12.85 16.88 14.16
N SER A 519 -12.83 16.78 15.49
CA SER A 519 -13.38 15.60 16.19
C SER A 519 -14.63 15.93 17.04
N ALA A 520 -15.09 17.18 17.09
CA ALA A 520 -16.32 17.56 17.78
C ALA A 520 -17.51 17.44 16.81
N GLY A 521 -18.26 16.33 16.87
CA GLY A 521 -19.44 16.15 16.00
C GLY A 521 -19.63 14.75 15.38
N LEU A 522 -18.62 13.88 15.44
CA LEU A 522 -18.55 12.64 14.65
C LEU A 522 -18.36 11.37 15.49
N GLY A 523 -18.74 11.37 16.78
CA GLY A 523 -18.40 10.29 17.75
C GLY A 523 -18.74 8.88 17.28
N GLU A 524 -19.79 8.72 16.46
CA GLU A 524 -20.17 7.42 15.89
C GLU A 524 -19.15 6.83 14.90
N ILE A 525 -18.31 7.66 14.25
CA ILE A 525 -17.43 7.22 13.15
C ILE A 525 -15.99 6.98 13.61
N PHE A 526 -15.56 7.28 14.84
CA PHE A 526 -14.14 7.07 15.21
C PHE A 526 -13.92 6.51 16.63
N GLY A 527 -15.02 6.13 17.27
CA GLY A 527 -15.07 5.54 18.60
C GLY A 527 -15.63 6.50 19.65
N ASP A 528 -16.19 5.92 20.71
CA ASP A 528 -16.90 6.65 21.75
C ASP A 528 -15.97 7.62 22.50
N LYS A 529 -16.41 8.88 22.65
CA LYS A 529 -15.71 9.95 23.38
C LYS A 529 -16.07 10.02 24.87
N GLY A 530 -16.87 9.06 25.34
CA GLY A 530 -17.42 9.02 26.67
C GLY A 530 -18.40 10.17 26.94
N ILE A 531 -19.12 10.00 28.04
CA ILE A 531 -20.19 10.90 28.46
C ILE A 531 -19.59 12.24 28.94
N LYS A 532 -20.10 13.35 28.39
CA LYS A 532 -19.69 14.71 28.80
C LYS A 532 -20.74 15.37 29.68
N ASP A 533 -20.35 15.67 30.91
CA ASP A 533 -21.15 16.45 31.84
C ASP A 533 -21.10 17.95 31.50
N ILE A 534 -22.26 18.60 31.44
CA ILE A 534 -22.41 20.04 31.21
C ILE A 534 -23.40 20.62 32.22
N LYS A 535 -23.07 21.78 32.78
CA LYS A 535 -24.00 22.56 33.60
C LYS A 535 -24.45 23.79 32.82
N ILE A 536 -25.77 24.01 32.78
CA ILE A 536 -26.40 25.17 32.16
C ILE A 536 -27.02 26.04 33.26
N ASN A 537 -27.01 27.36 33.06
CA ASN A 537 -27.44 28.36 34.05
C ASN A 537 -28.90 28.84 33.87
N TYR A 538 -29.68 28.15 33.04
CA TYR A 538 -31.11 28.37 32.82
C TYR A 538 -31.84 27.03 32.77
N GLU A 539 -33.16 27.06 32.96
CA GLU A 539 -34.03 25.88 32.92
C GLU A 539 -34.32 25.50 31.45
N ILE A 540 -34.18 24.21 31.13
CA ILE A 540 -34.31 23.71 29.75
C ILE A 540 -35.78 23.41 29.44
N GLU A 541 -36.27 23.96 28.34
CA GLU A 541 -37.59 23.62 27.78
C GLU A 541 -37.49 22.36 26.92
N LYS A 542 -36.52 22.31 25.99
CA LYS A 542 -36.31 21.19 25.06
C LYS A 542 -34.90 21.13 24.49
N ILE A 543 -34.51 19.94 24.07
CA ILE A 543 -33.27 19.68 23.33
C ILE A 543 -33.63 19.03 21.99
N THR A 544 -33.06 19.54 20.90
CA THR A 544 -33.36 19.06 19.53
C THR A 544 -32.08 18.86 18.72
N LEU A 545 -32.01 17.79 17.94
CA LEU A 545 -30.92 17.57 16.98
C LEU A 545 -31.20 18.31 15.67
N VAL A 546 -30.25 19.13 15.22
CA VAL A 546 -30.30 19.87 13.95
C VAL A 546 -29.14 19.40 13.07
N MET A 547 -29.41 18.68 11.98
CA MET A 547 -28.36 18.04 11.16
C MET A 547 -27.72 18.94 10.09
N THR A 548 -28.19 20.17 9.93
CA THR A 548 -27.76 21.06 8.85
C THR A 548 -27.27 22.41 9.38
N PRO A 549 -26.04 22.84 9.02
CA PRO A 549 -25.06 22.15 8.18
C PRO A 549 -24.43 20.92 8.89
N ALA A 550 -23.98 19.93 8.12
CA ALA A 550 -23.23 18.79 8.66
C ALA A 550 -21.94 19.31 9.35
N PRO A 551 -21.52 18.76 10.51
CA PRO A 551 -21.88 17.47 11.10
C PRO A 551 -23.17 17.44 11.97
N GLY A 552 -23.88 18.56 12.11
CA GLY A 552 -25.07 18.67 12.96
C GLY A 552 -24.78 19.10 14.40
N VAL A 553 -25.77 19.71 15.06
CA VAL A 553 -25.68 20.29 16.41
C VAL A 553 -26.90 19.91 17.26
N LEU A 554 -26.69 19.71 18.56
CA LEU A 554 -27.74 19.66 19.57
C LEU A 554 -28.08 21.09 19.99
N ARG A 555 -29.29 21.52 19.66
CA ARG A 555 -29.83 22.82 20.01
C ARG A 555 -30.67 22.72 21.28
N ILE A 556 -30.19 23.34 22.34
CA ILE A 556 -30.79 23.41 23.67
C ILE A 556 -31.53 24.73 23.77
N VAL A 557 -32.83 24.68 24.10
CA VAL A 557 -33.70 25.85 24.24
C VAL A 557 -34.15 25.95 25.68
N GLY A 558 -33.89 27.08 26.31
CA GLY A 558 -34.36 27.38 27.66
C GLY A 558 -35.78 27.94 27.70
N ILE A 559 -36.44 27.82 28.86
CA ILE A 559 -37.77 28.41 29.08
C ILE A 559 -37.67 29.94 28.94
N ASP A 560 -38.59 30.53 28.18
CA ASP A 560 -38.74 31.98 28.08
C ASP A 560 -39.59 32.49 29.26
N PRO A 561 -39.02 33.27 30.19
CA PRO A 561 -39.77 33.79 31.33
C PRO A 561 -40.88 34.79 30.93
N ASN A 562 -40.85 35.34 29.71
CA ASN A 562 -41.76 36.39 29.23
C ASN A 562 -42.72 35.92 28.11
N GLY A 563 -42.58 34.69 27.60
CA GLY A 563 -43.48 34.13 26.57
C GLY A 563 -43.39 34.76 25.17
N GLU A 564 -42.30 35.45 24.84
CA GLU A 564 -42.06 36.10 23.53
C GLU A 564 -41.26 35.22 22.52
N ASN A 565 -41.08 33.93 22.80
CA ASN A 565 -40.20 33.01 22.05
C ASN A 565 -38.71 33.47 21.97
N LYS A 566 -38.20 34.08 23.05
CA LYS A 566 -36.81 34.55 23.19
C LYS A 566 -36.04 33.86 24.32
N GLY A 567 -36.36 32.59 24.61
CA GLY A 567 -35.57 31.78 25.54
C GLY A 567 -34.11 31.67 25.12
N PRO A 568 -33.16 31.52 26.07
CA PRO A 568 -31.75 31.35 25.75
C PRO A 568 -31.54 30.07 24.92
N VAL A 569 -30.69 30.15 23.89
CA VAL A 569 -30.36 29.02 23.02
C VAL A 569 -28.87 28.75 23.12
N GLN A 570 -28.51 27.48 23.32
CA GLN A 570 -27.13 27.00 23.28
C GLN A 570 -27.02 25.82 22.32
N GLU A 571 -25.91 25.76 21.58
CA GLU A 571 -25.62 24.67 20.66
C GLU A 571 -24.43 23.86 21.17
N LEU A 572 -24.56 22.53 21.12
CA LEU A 572 -23.50 21.58 21.36
C LEU A 572 -23.27 20.74 20.09
N PRO A 573 -22.06 20.21 19.88
CA PRO A 573 -21.82 19.24 18.81
C PRO A 573 -22.75 18.02 18.93
N ALA A 574 -23.26 17.51 17.81
CA ALA A 574 -23.97 16.22 17.77
C ALA A 574 -23.00 15.02 17.82
N GLY A 575 -23.51 13.79 17.88
CA GLY A 575 -22.65 12.60 17.82
C GLY A 575 -21.76 12.43 19.05
N ARG A 576 -22.24 12.81 20.24
CA ARG A 576 -21.57 12.55 21.51
C ARG A 576 -22.61 12.40 22.62
N ASP A 577 -22.32 11.55 23.59
CA ASP A 577 -23.11 11.41 24.80
C ASP A 577 -22.92 12.60 25.76
N TYR A 578 -24.05 13.18 26.19
CA TYR A 578 -24.08 14.29 27.13
C TYR A 578 -24.95 13.99 28.35
N THR A 579 -24.51 14.47 29.50
CA THR A 579 -25.35 14.65 30.67
C THR A 579 -25.41 16.14 31.00
N ILE A 580 -26.59 16.74 30.87
CA ILE A 580 -26.80 18.19 30.99
C ILE A 580 -27.63 18.45 32.25
N THR A 581 -27.07 19.20 33.19
CA THR A 581 -27.77 19.67 34.39
C THR A 581 -28.21 21.11 34.19
N ASP A 582 -29.51 21.37 34.28
CA ASP A 582 -30.06 22.72 34.15
C ASP A 582 -30.02 23.50 35.48
N SER A 583 -30.55 24.73 35.50
CA SER A 583 -30.56 25.56 36.71
C SER A 583 -31.55 25.10 37.79
N SER A 584 -32.55 24.29 37.46
CA SER A 584 -33.51 23.73 38.44
C SER A 584 -32.95 22.48 39.13
N GLY A 585 -31.88 21.90 38.57
CA GLY A 585 -31.25 20.67 39.06
C GLY A 585 -31.79 19.41 38.39
N LYS A 586 -32.58 19.55 37.32
CA LYS A 586 -33.03 18.44 36.47
C LYS A 586 -31.89 18.01 35.54
N ILE A 587 -31.71 16.71 35.40
CA ILE A 587 -30.69 16.10 34.55
C ILE A 587 -31.33 15.59 33.26
N TRP A 588 -30.71 15.97 32.15
CA TRP A 588 -31.06 15.60 30.79
C TRP A 588 -29.93 14.76 30.20
N GLN A 589 -30.20 13.52 29.82
CA GLN A 589 -29.21 12.65 29.20
C GLN A 589 -29.48 12.59 27.71
N VAL A 590 -28.48 12.89 26.88
CA VAL A 590 -28.60 12.89 25.41
C VAL A 590 -27.59 11.90 24.86
N ASP A 591 -28.05 10.93 24.08
CA ASP A 591 -27.16 9.97 23.44
C ASP A 591 -26.49 10.53 22.17
N GLU A 592 -25.52 9.80 21.61
CA GLU A 592 -24.84 10.17 20.36
C GLU A 592 -25.79 10.41 19.18
N GLN A 593 -26.94 9.71 19.14
CA GLN A 593 -27.96 9.86 18.10
C GLN A 593 -28.89 11.07 18.33
N GLY A 594 -28.70 11.80 19.44
CA GLY A 594 -29.53 12.93 19.83
C GLY A 594 -30.87 12.55 20.48
N THR A 595 -31.03 11.30 20.91
CA THR A 595 -32.17 10.86 21.72
C THR A 595 -32.04 11.42 23.13
N VAL A 596 -33.09 12.11 23.58
CA VAL A 596 -33.12 12.78 24.88
C VAL A 596 -33.89 11.91 25.87
N THR A 597 -33.28 11.63 27.02
CA THR A 597 -33.92 11.01 28.18
C THR A 597 -34.03 12.05 29.30
N GLU A 598 -35.27 12.36 29.68
CA GLU A 598 -35.57 13.40 30.67
C GLU A 598 -35.82 12.86 32.06
N GLY A 599 -35.67 13.73 33.07
CA GLY A 599 -36.36 13.57 34.35
C GLY A 599 -35.58 12.83 35.44
N GLU A 600 -34.25 12.80 35.33
CA GLU A 600 -33.41 12.32 36.42
C GLU A 600 -33.09 13.46 37.39
N GLU A 601 -33.10 13.17 38.68
CA GLU A 601 -32.84 14.16 39.73
C GLU A 601 -31.39 14.09 40.21
N ILE A 602 -30.84 15.26 40.55
CA ILE A 602 -29.59 15.31 41.30
C ILE A 602 -29.82 14.81 42.73
N ALA A 603 -28.87 14.04 43.24
CA ALA A 603 -28.89 13.59 44.63
C ALA A 603 -28.99 14.79 45.59
N LYS A 604 -29.67 14.62 46.74
CA LYS A 604 -29.88 15.72 47.70
C LYS A 604 -28.57 16.28 48.23
N SER A 605 -27.54 15.44 48.27
CA SER A 605 -26.18 15.81 48.68
C SER A 605 -25.32 16.42 47.55
N GLY A 606 -25.91 16.65 46.37
CA GLY A 606 -25.27 17.26 45.19
C GLY A 606 -24.21 16.38 44.51
N LYS A 607 -23.62 16.90 43.43
CA LYS A 607 -22.45 16.30 42.75
C LYS A 607 -21.25 16.25 43.70
N SER A 608 -20.53 15.13 43.75
CA SER A 608 -19.33 15.01 44.59
C SER A 608 -18.12 15.70 43.98
N ASN A 609 -17.42 16.46 44.82
CA ASN A 609 -16.18 17.16 44.49
C ASN A 609 -15.25 17.19 45.71
N ALA A 610 -14.06 17.75 45.52
CA ALA A 610 -13.05 17.87 46.58
C ALA A 610 -13.53 18.68 47.80
N ASP A 611 -14.51 19.58 47.64
CA ASP A 611 -15.01 20.44 48.71
C ASP A 611 -16.01 19.72 49.61
N ASN A 612 -16.91 18.92 49.03
CA ASN A 612 -18.02 18.29 49.76
C ASN A 612 -17.85 16.78 50.04
N THR A 613 -16.88 16.10 49.41
CA THR A 613 -16.70 14.65 49.54
C THR A 613 -15.22 14.31 49.82
N GLU A 614 -14.98 13.56 50.89
CA GLU A 614 -13.64 13.13 51.28
C GLU A 614 -13.14 11.98 50.38
N GLY A 615 -11.92 12.12 49.87
CA GLY A 615 -11.31 11.13 48.97
C GLY A 615 -11.56 11.38 47.48
N VAL A 616 -12.22 12.49 47.11
CA VAL A 616 -12.38 12.95 45.73
C VAL A 616 -11.34 14.02 45.41
N LYS A 617 -10.73 13.92 44.22
CA LYS A 617 -10.01 15.04 43.60
C LYS A 617 -10.83 15.59 42.46
N THR A 618 -10.74 16.90 42.25
CA THR A 618 -11.38 17.58 41.12
C THR A 618 -10.31 18.29 40.29
N SER A 619 -10.41 18.19 38.97
CA SER A 619 -9.51 18.89 38.05
C SER A 619 -9.53 20.41 38.26
N ALA A 620 -8.49 21.13 37.83
CA ALA A 620 -8.43 22.60 37.92
C ALA A 620 -9.58 23.31 37.21
N SER A 621 -10.20 22.67 36.22
CA SER A 621 -11.39 23.17 35.51
C SER A 621 -12.71 22.96 36.28
N GLY A 622 -12.70 22.22 37.38
CA GLY A 622 -13.89 21.87 38.16
C GLY A 622 -14.78 20.76 37.56
N ASN A 623 -14.47 20.30 36.34
CA ASN A 623 -15.41 19.47 35.57
C ASN A 623 -15.28 17.96 35.81
N ILE A 624 -14.04 17.48 35.99
CA ILE A 624 -13.73 16.05 36.18
C ILE A 624 -13.46 15.78 37.66
N SER A 625 -14.19 14.82 38.23
CA SER A 625 -13.98 14.29 39.59
C SER A 625 -13.48 12.85 39.51
N GLU A 626 -12.51 12.49 40.34
CA GLU A 626 -11.95 11.13 40.45
C GLU A 626 -11.90 10.70 41.92
N ILE A 627 -12.21 9.43 42.19
CA ILE A 627 -12.08 8.83 43.52
C ILE A 627 -10.64 8.37 43.72
N THR A 628 -9.96 8.96 44.70
CA THR A 628 -8.58 8.59 45.06
C THR A 628 -8.49 7.61 46.23
N GLN A 629 -9.49 7.64 47.12
CA GLN A 629 -9.57 6.74 48.27
C GLN A 629 -11.01 6.63 48.76
N TYR A 630 -11.38 5.46 49.29
CA TYR A 630 -12.57 5.30 50.11
C TYR A 630 -12.28 5.81 51.52
N SER A 631 -13.20 6.61 52.06
CA SER A 631 -13.00 7.42 53.27
C SER A 631 -13.91 7.01 54.44
N ALA A 632 -14.90 6.14 54.21
CA ALA A 632 -15.82 5.68 55.25
C ALA A 632 -15.19 4.61 56.15
N ASN A 633 -14.58 5.04 57.27
CA ASN A 633 -14.09 4.13 58.31
C ASN A 633 -15.22 3.38 59.01
N GLY A 634 -15.03 2.08 59.28
CA GLY A 634 -15.99 1.26 60.01
C GLY A 634 -17.22 0.82 59.18
N VAL A 635 -17.16 0.96 57.85
CA VAL A 635 -18.19 0.48 56.91
C VAL A 635 -17.50 -0.17 55.72
N ALA A 636 -18.00 -1.32 55.29
CA ALA A 636 -17.55 -2.00 54.07
C ALA A 636 -18.74 -2.30 53.15
N ILE A 637 -18.50 -2.34 51.84
CA ILE A 637 -19.50 -2.69 50.84
C ILE A 637 -19.05 -3.88 50.00
N LYS A 638 -19.99 -4.76 49.67
CA LYS A 638 -19.84 -5.81 48.67
C LYS A 638 -20.96 -5.68 47.63
N TRP A 639 -20.56 -5.43 46.39
CA TRP A 639 -21.46 -5.49 45.24
C TRP A 639 -21.79 -6.94 44.90
N ILE A 640 -23.06 -7.23 44.68
CA ILE A 640 -23.56 -8.59 44.42
C ILE A 640 -24.47 -8.60 43.19
N SER A 641 -24.28 -9.60 42.32
CA SER A 641 -25.24 -9.90 41.26
C SER A 641 -26.50 -10.48 41.88
N MET A 642 -27.66 -9.98 41.47
CA MET A 642 -28.96 -10.47 41.95
C MET A 642 -29.46 -11.63 41.07
N GLU A 643 -30.37 -12.46 41.59
CA GLU A 643 -30.94 -13.59 40.83
C GLU A 643 -31.71 -13.13 39.58
N ASN A 644 -32.33 -11.95 39.64
CA ASN A 644 -33.06 -11.34 38.53
C ASN A 644 -32.17 -10.45 37.65
N SER A 645 -30.85 -10.49 37.82
CA SER A 645 -29.92 -9.71 37.01
C SER A 645 -29.67 -10.39 35.68
N HIS A 646 -29.77 -9.65 34.58
CA HIS A 646 -29.73 -10.21 33.23
C HIS A 646 -28.36 -10.05 32.55
N PHE A 647 -27.76 -8.87 32.67
CA PHE A 647 -26.51 -8.50 32.00
C PHE A 647 -25.27 -8.83 32.83
N TYR A 648 -24.10 -8.87 32.16
CA TYR A 648 -22.85 -9.24 32.80
C TYR A 648 -22.45 -8.34 33.98
N PHE A 649 -21.80 -8.95 34.98
CA PHE A 649 -21.15 -8.30 36.11
C PHE A 649 -19.71 -8.81 36.18
N ASP A 650 -18.77 -7.94 35.87
CA ASP A 650 -17.36 -8.30 35.69
C ASP A 650 -16.54 -7.94 36.93
N THR A 651 -15.95 -8.99 37.50
CA THR A 651 -15.06 -8.93 38.65
C THR A 651 -13.91 -9.91 38.45
N PRO A 652 -12.73 -9.67 39.05
CA PRO A 652 -11.61 -10.61 39.00
C PRO A 652 -11.98 -12.04 39.44
N ASP A 653 -12.92 -12.17 40.39
CA ASP A 653 -13.35 -13.47 40.89
C ASP A 653 -14.16 -14.27 39.86
N ILE A 654 -14.93 -13.58 39.00
CA ILE A 654 -15.78 -14.16 37.96
C ILE A 654 -14.96 -14.46 36.71
N THR A 655 -14.25 -13.46 36.16
CA THR A 655 -13.55 -13.59 34.89
C THR A 655 -12.15 -14.18 35.01
N LYS A 656 -11.59 -14.23 36.23
CA LYS A 656 -10.20 -14.65 36.50
C LYS A 656 -9.14 -13.81 35.77
N ILE A 657 -9.52 -12.63 35.31
CA ILE A 657 -8.57 -11.62 34.84
C ILE A 657 -7.75 -11.13 36.04
N PRO A 658 -6.42 -10.96 35.91
CA PRO A 658 -5.57 -10.47 36.99
C PRO A 658 -6.03 -9.14 37.60
N PHE A 659 -5.89 -9.02 38.92
CA PHE A 659 -6.33 -7.88 39.74
C PHE A 659 -5.76 -6.52 39.28
N ASP A 660 -4.56 -6.51 38.72
CA ASP A 660 -3.86 -5.31 38.21
C ASP A 660 -4.41 -4.79 36.87
N ARG A 661 -5.34 -5.50 36.23
CA ARG A 661 -5.98 -5.09 34.97
C ARG A 661 -7.28 -4.32 35.14
N TYR A 662 -7.74 -4.15 36.38
CA TYR A 662 -8.91 -3.36 36.72
C TYR A 662 -8.51 -2.01 37.34
N PRO A 663 -9.39 -0.99 37.26
CA PRO A 663 -9.23 0.22 38.07
C PRO A 663 -9.22 -0.11 39.57
N GLN A 664 -8.37 0.59 40.31
CA GLN A 664 -8.16 0.36 41.75
C GLN A 664 -8.25 1.65 42.53
N VAL A 665 -8.88 1.57 43.71
CA VAL A 665 -8.98 2.66 44.68
C VAL A 665 -8.46 2.17 46.02
N LYS A 666 -7.79 3.04 46.78
CA LYS A 666 -7.33 2.71 48.13
C LYS A 666 -8.50 2.68 49.10
N ASP A 667 -8.62 1.63 49.91
CA ASP A 667 -9.49 1.64 51.08
C ASP A 667 -8.92 2.52 52.21
N THR A 668 -9.67 2.61 53.31
CA THR A 668 -9.25 3.40 54.47
C THR A 668 -8.00 2.86 55.19
N LYS A 669 -7.59 1.63 54.88
CA LYS A 669 -6.36 0.99 55.39
C LYS A 669 -5.21 1.08 54.38
N GLY A 670 -5.40 1.79 53.27
CA GLY A 670 -4.39 1.97 52.22
C GLY A 670 -4.22 0.77 51.28
N ARG A 671 -5.11 -0.24 51.33
CA ARG A 671 -5.10 -1.41 50.45
C ARG A 671 -5.82 -1.07 49.14
N ASN A 672 -5.30 -1.56 48.02
CA ASN A 672 -5.99 -1.42 46.75
C ASN A 672 -7.22 -2.32 46.71
N ILE A 673 -8.37 -1.76 46.31
CA ILE A 673 -9.63 -2.44 46.08
C ILE A 673 -10.01 -2.23 44.61
N VAL A 674 -10.42 -3.31 43.94
CA VAL A 674 -10.88 -3.24 42.55
C VAL A 674 -12.24 -2.57 42.45
N ILE A 675 -12.39 -1.72 41.44
CA ILE A 675 -13.68 -1.19 41.00
C ILE A 675 -14.26 -2.19 39.99
N PRO A 676 -15.37 -2.89 40.31
CA PRO A 676 -15.98 -3.84 39.39
C PRO A 676 -16.78 -3.13 38.29
N TYR A 677 -17.12 -3.85 37.23
CA TYR A 677 -17.93 -3.35 36.12
C TYR A 677 -19.29 -4.03 36.06
N LYS A 678 -20.34 -3.28 35.75
CA LYS A 678 -21.70 -3.79 35.54
C LYS A 678 -22.24 -3.28 34.22
N ALA A 679 -22.75 -4.16 33.37
CA ALA A 679 -23.35 -3.79 32.09
C ALA A 679 -24.84 -3.45 32.24
N VAL A 680 -25.33 -2.55 31.38
CA VAL A 680 -26.76 -2.30 31.14
C VAL A 680 -27.00 -1.96 29.67
N VAL A 681 -28.03 -2.56 29.07
CA VAL A 681 -28.37 -2.32 27.66
C VAL A 681 -29.30 -1.11 27.53
N LYS A 682 -29.05 -0.28 26.52
CA LYS A 682 -29.86 0.90 26.19
C LYS A 682 -31.35 0.56 26.06
N GLY A 683 -32.18 1.38 26.69
CA GLY A 683 -33.64 1.19 26.76
C GLY A 683 -34.09 0.10 27.73
N GLN A 684 -33.17 -0.61 28.39
CA GLN A 684 -33.49 -1.65 29.38
C GLN A 684 -33.09 -1.25 30.80
N LYS A 685 -33.66 -1.96 31.77
CA LYS A 685 -33.34 -1.82 33.19
C LYS A 685 -32.49 -2.99 33.66
N GLU A 686 -31.66 -2.75 34.66
CA GLU A 686 -30.82 -3.76 35.29
C GLU A 686 -30.77 -3.52 36.80
N PHE A 687 -30.47 -4.56 37.57
CA PHE A 687 -30.38 -4.50 39.02
C PHE A 687 -29.03 -4.97 39.52
N ILE A 688 -28.54 -4.32 40.58
CA ILE A 688 -27.36 -4.75 41.32
C ILE A 688 -27.62 -4.62 42.81
N GLY A 689 -27.15 -5.58 43.60
CA GLY A 689 -27.27 -5.52 45.04
C GLY A 689 -26.04 -4.89 45.68
N ALA A 690 -26.25 -4.18 46.78
CA ALA A 690 -25.20 -3.64 47.63
C ALA A 690 -25.37 -4.18 49.06
N ARG A 691 -24.45 -5.04 49.50
CA ARG A 691 -24.37 -5.49 50.88
C ARG A 691 -23.40 -4.62 51.65
N ILE A 692 -23.90 -3.89 52.63
CA ILE A 692 -23.13 -2.96 53.46
C ILE A 692 -22.98 -3.56 54.85
N ILE A 693 -21.74 -3.73 55.30
CA ILE A 693 -21.38 -4.24 56.61
C ILE A 693 -20.97 -3.04 57.47
N ILE A 694 -21.63 -2.87 58.62
CA ILE A 694 -21.38 -1.78 59.56
C ILE A 694 -20.57 -2.35 60.72
N GLU A 695 -19.29 -2.01 60.76
CA GLU A 695 -18.34 -2.44 61.79
C GLU A 695 -18.34 -1.48 62.99
N ASP A 696 -18.54 -0.17 62.76
CA ASP A 696 -18.66 0.83 63.82
C ASP A 696 -20.14 0.99 64.25
N PRO A 697 -20.50 0.64 65.50
CA PRO A 697 -21.87 0.79 66.01
C PRO A 697 -22.41 2.22 65.93
N LYS A 698 -21.56 3.25 65.89
CA LYS A 698 -21.98 4.66 65.76
C LYS A 698 -22.58 4.97 64.39
N LEU A 699 -22.32 4.14 63.38
CA LEU A 699 -22.79 4.33 62.02
C LEU A 699 -24.09 3.57 61.72
N LYS A 700 -24.68 2.90 62.72
CA LYS A 700 -25.93 2.15 62.60
C LYS A 700 -27.14 2.97 62.15
N GLU A 701 -27.13 4.28 62.40
CA GLU A 701 -28.18 5.21 61.98
C GLU A 701 -27.75 6.11 60.81
N ALA A 702 -26.56 5.90 60.25
CA ALA A 702 -26.06 6.75 59.18
C ALA A 702 -26.88 6.54 57.89
N LYS A 703 -27.17 7.64 57.18
CA LYS A 703 -27.87 7.62 55.90
C LYS A 703 -26.86 7.34 54.77
N ILE A 704 -27.25 6.47 53.85
CA ILE A 704 -26.43 6.07 52.71
C ILE A 704 -27.17 6.49 51.44
N GLU A 705 -26.47 7.13 50.52
CA GLU A 705 -27.00 7.58 49.25
C GLU A 705 -26.15 7.00 48.11
N PHE A 706 -26.79 6.64 47.00
CA PHE A 706 -26.12 6.12 45.81
C PHE A 706 -26.27 7.12 44.69
N LYS A 707 -25.16 7.50 44.06
CA LYS A 707 -25.17 8.51 42.99
C LYS A 707 -24.02 8.35 42.02
N VAL A 708 -24.17 8.92 40.83
CA VAL A 708 -23.11 8.99 39.81
C VAL A 708 -22.09 10.05 40.22
N LEU A 709 -20.80 9.72 40.16
CA LEU A 709 -19.70 10.63 40.52
C LEU A 709 -19.67 11.90 39.65
N GLY A 710 -19.80 11.72 38.33
CA GLY A 710 -19.72 12.79 37.34
C GLY A 710 -20.90 13.75 37.39
N SER A 711 -22.12 13.24 37.25
CA SER A 711 -23.33 14.08 37.16
C SER A 711 -23.99 14.38 38.51
N GLY A 712 -23.71 13.59 39.55
CA GLY A 712 -24.45 13.64 40.81
C GLY A 712 -25.87 13.05 40.72
N LYS A 713 -26.22 12.42 39.58
CA LYS A 713 -27.50 11.73 39.36
C LYS A 713 -27.76 10.72 40.48
N LEU A 714 -28.94 10.82 41.09
CA LEU A 714 -29.38 9.89 42.12
C LEU A 714 -29.66 8.51 41.51
N ILE A 715 -29.18 7.45 42.15
CA ILE A 715 -29.53 6.07 41.79
C ILE A 715 -30.62 5.58 42.74
N ASN A 716 -31.74 5.13 42.16
CA ASN A 716 -32.83 4.58 42.95
C ASN A 716 -32.35 3.29 43.65
N ALA A 717 -32.43 3.27 44.98
CA ALA A 717 -31.97 2.18 45.81
C ALA A 717 -33.02 1.82 46.88
N GLU A 718 -33.56 0.62 46.79
CA GLU A 718 -34.52 0.07 47.74
C GLU A 718 -33.78 -0.68 48.85
N LEU A 719 -34.06 -0.37 50.12
CA LEU A 719 -33.53 -1.12 51.27
C LEU A 719 -34.31 -2.44 51.42
N VAL A 720 -33.65 -3.56 51.14
CA VAL A 720 -34.25 -4.91 51.14
C VAL A 720 -34.15 -5.57 52.51
N SER A 721 -33.06 -5.32 53.24
CA SER A 721 -32.84 -5.91 54.57
C SER A 721 -31.99 -4.99 55.45
N ASN A 722 -32.30 -4.96 56.75
CA ASN A 722 -31.54 -4.22 57.76
C ASN A 722 -31.52 -4.98 59.09
N THR A 723 -30.37 -5.55 59.43
CA THR A 723 -30.14 -6.28 60.70
C THR A 723 -29.35 -5.46 61.72
N GLY A 724 -29.21 -4.14 61.49
CA GLY A 724 -28.42 -3.22 62.30
C GLY A 724 -26.91 -3.28 62.02
N ASN A 725 -26.32 -4.46 61.90
CA ASN A 725 -24.90 -4.64 61.55
C ASN A 725 -24.68 -4.87 60.04
N GLN A 726 -25.75 -5.17 59.29
CA GLN A 726 -25.73 -5.33 57.85
C GLN A 726 -26.97 -4.70 57.23
N ARG A 727 -26.78 -4.04 56.08
CA ARG A 727 -27.86 -3.52 55.24
C ARG A 727 -27.71 -4.04 53.82
N GLU A 728 -28.81 -4.42 53.18
CA GLU A 728 -28.81 -4.83 51.78
C GLU A 728 -29.71 -3.91 50.98
N TYR A 729 -29.18 -3.36 49.90
CA TYR A 729 -29.91 -2.50 48.97
C TYR A 729 -30.01 -3.16 47.60
N LYS A 730 -31.13 -2.91 46.91
CA LYS A 730 -31.35 -3.21 45.50
C LYS A 730 -31.32 -1.90 44.72
N LEU A 731 -30.34 -1.74 43.83
CA LEU A 731 -30.20 -0.56 42.99
C LEU A 731 -30.84 -0.84 41.62
N GLU A 732 -31.62 0.11 41.12
CA GLU A 732 -32.16 0.11 39.75
C GLU A 732 -31.25 0.95 38.84
N LEU A 733 -30.74 0.33 37.79
CA LEU A 733 -29.86 0.90 36.77
C LEU A 733 -30.64 0.99 35.45
N LYS A 734 -30.43 2.07 34.69
CA LYS A 734 -31.09 2.30 33.40
C LYS A 734 -30.06 2.47 32.31
N GLY A 735 -30.22 1.76 31.19
CA GLY A 735 -29.38 1.94 30.02
C GLY A 735 -29.89 3.10 29.16
N VAL A 736 -29.06 4.13 29.00
CA VAL A 736 -29.45 5.36 28.29
C VAL A 736 -28.57 5.64 27.07
N PHE A 737 -27.26 5.43 27.21
CA PHE A 737 -26.27 5.70 26.16
C PHE A 737 -26.02 4.51 25.25
N SER A 738 -25.48 4.76 24.05
CA SER A 738 -25.11 3.71 23.10
C SER A 738 -23.82 2.97 23.50
N TYR A 739 -22.83 3.71 23.99
CA TYR A 739 -21.75 3.15 24.78
C TYR A 739 -21.20 4.25 25.68
N GLY A 740 -20.99 3.94 26.95
CA GLY A 740 -20.49 4.95 27.90
C GLY A 740 -20.26 4.35 29.27
N GLU A 741 -19.31 4.91 30.01
CA GLU A 741 -18.98 4.49 31.37
C GLU A 741 -19.35 5.58 32.38
N GLU A 742 -20.17 5.22 33.38
CA GLU A 742 -20.46 6.07 34.54
C GLU A 742 -19.92 5.39 35.81
N GLU A 743 -19.26 6.13 36.70
CA GLU A 743 -18.87 5.60 38.01
C GLU A 743 -19.95 5.89 39.05
N ILE A 744 -20.57 4.83 39.58
CA ILE A 744 -21.58 4.89 40.63
C ILE A 744 -20.91 4.63 41.98
N MET A 745 -21.21 5.47 42.96
CA MET A 745 -20.64 5.36 44.31
C MET A 745 -21.72 5.32 45.38
N ALA A 746 -21.40 4.63 46.47
CA ALA A 746 -22.14 4.65 47.72
C ALA A 746 -21.46 5.65 48.67
N VAL A 747 -22.20 6.66 49.12
CA VAL A 747 -21.70 7.69 50.04
C VAL A 747 -22.46 7.65 51.38
N LEU A 748 -21.69 7.78 52.45
CA LEU A 748 -22.17 8.01 53.80
C LEU A 748 -22.41 9.51 53.99
N LEU A 749 -23.65 9.87 54.31
CA LEU A 749 -24.01 11.25 54.58
C LEU A 749 -23.63 11.65 56.02
N PRO A 750 -23.25 12.92 56.25
CA PRO A 750 -23.02 13.43 57.61
C PRO A 750 -24.26 13.31 58.50
N SER A 751 -24.07 13.11 59.80
CA SER A 751 -25.18 13.08 60.75
C SER A 751 -25.87 14.46 60.84
N GLU A 752 -27.20 14.49 60.99
CA GLU A 752 -27.98 15.73 61.16
C GLU A 752 -27.48 16.61 62.31
N ASN A 753 -26.88 16.01 63.35
CA ASN A 753 -26.28 16.74 64.48
C ASN A 753 -24.97 17.45 64.11
N GLN A 754 -24.19 16.93 63.15
CA GLN A 754 -22.97 17.58 62.65
C GLN A 754 -23.29 18.71 61.65
N GLN A 755 -24.46 18.67 61.00
CA GLN A 755 -24.92 19.73 60.10
C GLN A 755 -25.46 20.96 60.87
N LYS A 756 -26.03 20.76 62.08
CA LYS A 756 -26.57 21.85 62.91
C LYS A 756 -25.53 22.66 63.68
N THR A 757 -24.40 22.06 64.07
CA THR A 757 -23.30 22.77 64.78
C THR A 757 -22.59 23.82 63.94
N ASN A 758 -22.79 23.85 62.62
CA ASN A 758 -22.11 24.77 61.70
C ASN A 758 -22.91 26.05 61.37
N LYS A 759 -24.11 26.26 61.96
CA LYS A 759 -24.98 27.40 61.63
C LYS A 759 -24.91 28.59 62.59
N VAL A 760 -24.03 28.58 63.59
CA VAL A 760 -23.95 29.68 64.57
C VAL A 760 -22.49 30.10 64.75
N ASP A 761 -21.99 30.96 63.85
CA ASP A 761 -21.22 32.16 64.21
C ASP A 761 -20.61 32.83 62.96
N ASN A 762 -20.96 34.11 62.78
CA ASN A 762 -20.55 34.97 61.67
C ASN A 762 -19.07 35.40 61.76
N LYS A 763 -18.12 34.49 61.50
CA LYS A 763 -16.72 34.86 61.19
C LYS A 763 -16.15 34.03 60.04
N GLN A 764 -15.82 34.73 58.96
CA GLN A 764 -15.13 34.24 57.76
C GLN A 764 -13.74 33.65 58.09
N LYS A 765 -13.63 32.33 58.20
CA LYS A 765 -12.54 31.46 57.67
C LYS A 765 -12.79 30.02 58.13
N GLU A 766 -13.01 29.12 57.16
CA GLU A 766 -13.17 27.66 57.29
C GLU A 766 -14.45 27.14 57.99
N LEU A 767 -15.60 27.29 57.33
CA LEU A 767 -16.70 26.32 57.52
C LEU A 767 -16.28 24.99 56.85
N LYS A 768 -15.72 24.04 57.60
CA LYS A 768 -15.73 22.63 57.18
C LYS A 768 -17.14 22.09 57.41
N GLU A 769 -18.01 22.25 56.41
CA GLU A 769 -19.17 21.36 56.29
C GLU A 769 -18.65 19.91 56.38
N ALA A 770 -19.26 19.10 57.25
CA ALA A 770 -18.86 17.71 57.38
C ALA A 770 -18.95 17.04 55.99
N LYS A 771 -17.82 16.62 55.44
CA LYS A 771 -17.78 16.03 54.10
C LYS A 771 -18.45 14.67 54.08
N GLN A 772 -19.04 14.33 52.95
CA GLN A 772 -19.51 12.98 52.66
C GLN A 772 -18.34 12.02 52.62
N LYS A 773 -18.55 10.76 53.00
CA LYS A 773 -17.51 9.73 52.98
C LYS A 773 -17.86 8.60 52.02
N ILE A 774 -16.91 8.19 51.20
CA ILE A 774 -17.13 7.16 50.17
C ILE A 774 -16.96 5.78 50.80
N ILE A 775 -17.96 4.92 50.61
CA ILE A 775 -17.96 3.52 51.08
C ILE A 775 -17.36 2.60 50.01
N GLY A 776 -17.73 2.82 48.74
CA GLY A 776 -17.17 2.12 47.58
C GLY A 776 -17.85 2.54 46.28
N SER A 777 -17.30 2.10 45.13
CA SER A 777 -17.84 2.38 43.80
C SER A 777 -17.83 1.16 42.87
N PHE A 778 -18.55 1.26 41.75
CA PHE A 778 -18.47 0.38 40.59
C PHE A 778 -18.67 1.20 39.31
N ARG A 779 -18.24 0.66 38.16
CA ARG A 779 -18.48 1.28 36.85
C ARG A 779 -19.69 0.66 36.16
N LEU A 780 -20.67 1.49 35.83
CA LEU A 780 -21.78 1.14 34.96
C LEU A 780 -21.37 1.33 33.50
N VAL A 781 -21.51 0.30 32.67
CA VAL A 781 -21.22 0.34 31.24
C VAL A 781 -22.53 0.24 30.47
N HIS A 782 -22.82 1.26 29.68
CA HIS A 782 -23.94 1.28 28.75
C HIS A 782 -23.59 0.51 27.48
N LEU A 783 -24.49 -0.35 27.00
CA LEU A 783 -24.30 -1.16 25.79
C LEU A 783 -25.43 -0.90 24.79
N GLU A 784 -25.09 -0.79 23.51
CA GLU A 784 -26.06 -0.65 22.43
C GLU A 784 -26.63 -2.05 22.09
N PRO A 785 -27.96 -2.21 22.00
CA PRO A 785 -28.55 -3.45 21.55
C PRO A 785 -28.21 -3.73 20.07
N LYS A 786 -27.67 -4.91 19.77
CA LYS A 786 -27.27 -5.30 18.39
C LYS A 786 -27.99 -6.56 17.93
N ASN A 787 -28.40 -6.58 16.67
CA ASN A 787 -28.96 -7.76 16.03
C ASN A 787 -27.97 -8.32 15.00
N VAL A 788 -27.72 -9.63 15.02
CA VAL A 788 -26.80 -10.32 14.12
C VAL A 788 -27.53 -11.48 13.44
N ASN A 789 -27.58 -11.50 12.12
CA ASN A 789 -28.17 -12.62 11.39
C ASN A 789 -27.13 -13.75 11.29
N LEU A 790 -27.52 -14.96 11.68
CA LEU A 790 -26.65 -16.13 11.67
C LEU A 790 -27.36 -17.32 11.03
N SER A 791 -26.74 -17.92 10.01
CA SER A 791 -27.13 -19.24 9.51
C SER A 791 -26.25 -20.32 10.14
N LEU A 792 -26.87 -21.26 10.86
CA LEU A 792 -26.22 -22.49 11.31
C LEU A 792 -26.41 -23.56 10.24
N VAL A 793 -25.31 -24.02 9.66
CA VAL A 793 -25.31 -24.97 8.53
C VAL A 793 -24.63 -26.26 8.96
N PRO A 794 -25.37 -27.35 9.21
CA PRO A 794 -24.76 -28.64 9.52
C PRO A 794 -24.17 -29.25 8.25
N LEU A 795 -22.97 -29.84 8.34
CA LEU A 795 -22.30 -30.54 7.23
C LEU A 795 -22.54 -32.06 7.25
N ASP A 796 -23.18 -32.54 8.31
CA ASP A 796 -23.56 -33.94 8.49
C ASP A 796 -24.79 -34.05 9.40
N LYS A 797 -25.44 -35.21 9.35
CA LYS A 797 -26.70 -35.48 10.07
C LYS A 797 -26.54 -35.49 11.60
N ALA A 798 -25.35 -35.81 12.10
CA ALA A 798 -25.10 -35.77 13.54
C ALA A 798 -25.08 -34.31 14.04
N SER A 799 -24.42 -33.43 13.29
CA SER A 799 -24.34 -32.00 13.58
C SER A 799 -25.69 -31.29 13.49
N GLU A 800 -26.59 -31.75 12.61
CA GLU A 800 -27.97 -31.24 12.52
C GLU A 800 -28.74 -31.42 13.84
N ALA A 801 -28.50 -32.52 14.56
CA ALA A 801 -29.16 -32.80 15.84
C ALA A 801 -28.68 -31.89 16.98
N GLU A 802 -27.53 -31.22 16.84
CA GLU A 802 -26.96 -30.36 17.88
C GLU A 802 -27.33 -28.87 17.74
N LEU A 803 -27.94 -28.47 16.62
CA LEU A 803 -28.19 -27.06 16.29
C LEU A 803 -29.02 -26.32 17.35
N ASP A 804 -29.99 -26.99 17.98
CA ASP A 804 -30.82 -26.39 19.04
C ASP A 804 -30.00 -26.05 20.27
N THR A 805 -29.09 -26.94 20.67
CA THR A 805 -28.22 -26.75 21.82
C THR A 805 -27.21 -25.63 21.54
N ILE A 806 -26.64 -25.62 20.34
CA ILE A 806 -25.69 -24.60 19.89
C ILE A 806 -26.36 -23.23 19.84
N ALA A 807 -27.55 -23.13 19.23
CA ALA A 807 -28.31 -21.88 19.15
C ALA A 807 -28.63 -21.32 20.53
N LYS A 808 -29.08 -22.17 21.47
CA LYS A 808 -29.34 -21.77 22.85
C LYS A 808 -28.08 -21.27 23.55
N ASN A 809 -26.93 -21.91 23.33
CA ASN A 809 -25.67 -21.50 23.96
C ASN A 809 -25.16 -20.15 23.42
N ILE A 810 -25.23 -19.94 22.10
CA ILE A 810 -24.90 -18.65 21.47
C ILE A 810 -25.80 -17.55 22.04
N HIS A 811 -27.11 -17.79 22.11
CA HIS A 811 -28.05 -16.83 22.67
C HIS A 811 -27.77 -16.50 24.14
N ASN A 812 -27.54 -17.51 24.98
CA ASN A 812 -27.25 -17.31 26.41
C ASN A 812 -25.96 -16.54 26.67
N THR A 813 -24.92 -16.76 25.85
CA THR A 813 -23.64 -16.06 25.96
C THR A 813 -23.79 -14.58 25.59
N TYR A 814 -24.39 -14.31 24.42
CA TYR A 814 -24.36 -12.96 23.85
C TYR A 814 -25.51 -12.04 24.30
N SER A 815 -26.66 -12.59 24.71
CA SER A 815 -27.80 -11.80 25.21
C SER A 815 -27.45 -10.97 26.45
N ARG A 816 -26.59 -11.52 27.33
CA ARG A 816 -26.06 -10.83 28.53
C ARG A 816 -25.18 -9.62 28.21
N ALA A 817 -24.75 -9.47 26.95
CA ALA A 817 -24.01 -8.32 26.42
C ALA A 817 -24.86 -7.47 25.45
N GLY A 818 -26.18 -7.64 25.42
CA GLY A 818 -27.09 -6.86 24.56
C GLY A 818 -27.11 -7.29 23.09
N ILE A 819 -26.55 -8.45 22.77
CA ILE A 819 -26.51 -8.96 21.40
C ILE A 819 -27.59 -10.03 21.24
N ASN A 820 -28.43 -9.85 20.22
CA ASN A 820 -29.41 -10.82 19.79
C ASN A 820 -28.99 -11.45 18.45
N PHE A 821 -28.86 -12.77 18.42
CA PHE A 821 -28.62 -13.52 17.19
C PHE A 821 -29.95 -13.99 16.60
N ASP A 822 -30.29 -13.54 15.39
CA ASP A 822 -31.37 -14.10 14.58
C ASP A 822 -30.86 -15.37 13.88
N ILE A 823 -31.06 -16.51 14.54
CA ILE A 823 -30.47 -17.80 14.13
C ILE A 823 -31.40 -18.57 13.20
N LYS A 824 -30.95 -18.79 11.96
CA LYS A 824 -31.60 -19.64 10.96
C LYS A 824 -30.89 -21.00 10.90
N LYS A 825 -31.63 -22.06 11.21
CA LYS A 825 -31.13 -23.44 11.11
C LYS A 825 -31.35 -23.93 9.69
N GLN A 826 -30.28 -24.34 9.02
CA GLN A 826 -30.30 -24.78 7.63
C GLN A 826 -30.31 -26.31 7.55
N PRO A 827 -30.83 -26.90 6.46
CA PRO A 827 -30.68 -28.33 6.22
C PRO A 827 -29.20 -28.72 6.03
N VAL A 828 -28.92 -30.03 6.15
CA VAL A 828 -27.57 -30.57 5.94
C VAL A 828 -27.03 -30.19 4.56
N LEU A 829 -25.86 -29.53 4.55
CA LEU A 829 -25.11 -29.23 3.34
C LEU A 829 -24.17 -30.38 3.01
N ASP A 830 -24.41 -31.04 1.88
CA ASP A 830 -23.56 -32.13 1.42
C ASP A 830 -22.22 -31.61 0.86
N ILE A 831 -21.13 -31.98 1.53
CA ILE A 831 -19.75 -31.64 1.13
C ILE A 831 -18.95 -32.86 0.64
N SER A 832 -19.60 -34.00 0.40
CA SER A 832 -18.94 -35.26 0.00
C SER A 832 -18.11 -35.14 -1.28
N ALA A 833 -18.50 -34.25 -2.20
CA ALA A 833 -17.75 -33.93 -3.41
C ALA A 833 -16.43 -33.17 -3.15
N ILE A 834 -16.29 -32.52 -2.00
CA ILE A 834 -15.08 -31.78 -1.59
C ILE A 834 -14.18 -32.67 -0.74
N THR A 835 -14.75 -33.30 0.30
CA THR A 835 -13.99 -34.20 1.18
C THR A 835 -14.91 -35.23 1.83
N THR A 836 -14.40 -36.46 1.94
CA THR A 836 -15.01 -37.53 2.75
C THR A 836 -14.31 -37.69 4.10
N LYS A 837 -13.16 -37.04 4.31
CA LYS A 837 -12.33 -37.12 5.52
C LYS A 837 -12.44 -35.82 6.35
N ASP A 838 -11.39 -35.50 7.09
CA ASP A 838 -11.23 -34.28 7.88
C ASP A 838 -11.19 -33.02 6.99
N ILE A 839 -11.44 -31.86 7.60
CA ILE A 839 -11.42 -30.55 6.91
C ILE A 839 -10.03 -29.94 7.04
N ASP A 840 -9.40 -29.70 5.89
CA ASP A 840 -8.12 -29.00 5.85
C ASP A 840 -8.27 -27.57 6.39
N THR A 841 -7.49 -27.22 7.41
CA THR A 841 -7.62 -25.98 8.19
C THR A 841 -6.25 -25.29 8.30
N PRO A 842 -6.17 -23.96 8.18
CA PRO A 842 -4.92 -23.22 8.41
C PRO A 842 -4.44 -23.29 9.87
N ASP A 843 -3.21 -22.84 10.13
CA ASP A 843 -2.68 -22.70 11.49
C ASP A 843 -3.48 -21.69 12.34
N ASP A 844 -3.49 -21.85 13.66
CA ASP A 844 -4.23 -21.01 14.61
C ASP A 844 -3.47 -19.69 14.85
N ASN A 845 -3.70 -18.69 13.99
CA ASN A 845 -3.10 -17.36 14.06
C ASN A 845 -4.15 -16.28 13.71
N PRO A 846 -4.17 -15.12 14.42
CA PRO A 846 -5.02 -13.97 14.10
C PRO A 846 -5.03 -13.50 12.63
N LEU A 847 -3.98 -13.81 11.85
CA LEU A 847 -3.85 -13.46 10.43
C LEU A 847 -4.17 -14.63 9.47
N SER A 848 -4.61 -15.78 9.99
CA SER A 848 -4.90 -16.95 9.17
C SER A 848 -6.11 -16.75 8.26
N HIS A 849 -6.04 -17.32 7.06
CA HIS A 849 -7.07 -17.25 6.03
C HIS A 849 -7.70 -18.62 5.79
N TYR A 850 -8.91 -18.66 5.24
CA TYR A 850 -9.56 -19.92 4.87
C TYR A 850 -8.66 -20.77 3.95
N SER A 851 -8.55 -22.07 4.26
CA SER A 851 -7.88 -23.04 3.38
C SER A 851 -8.60 -23.15 2.03
N LYS A 852 -7.95 -23.71 1.01
CA LYS A 852 -8.60 -23.97 -0.29
C LYS A 852 -9.84 -24.87 -0.16
N MET A 853 -9.83 -25.78 0.82
CA MET A 853 -10.97 -26.65 1.11
C MET A 853 -12.12 -25.87 1.72
N GLN A 854 -11.87 -25.06 2.75
CA GLN A 854 -12.87 -24.18 3.35
C GLN A 854 -13.44 -23.17 2.34
N GLN A 855 -12.61 -22.60 1.47
CA GLN A 855 -13.07 -21.75 0.37
C GLN A 855 -14.02 -22.49 -0.58
N SER A 856 -13.79 -23.78 -0.81
CA SER A 856 -14.67 -24.61 -1.64
C SER A 856 -16.01 -24.88 -0.95
N ILE A 857 -16.01 -25.12 0.37
CA ILE A 857 -17.22 -25.28 1.17
C ILE A 857 -18.01 -23.97 1.23
N ASN A 858 -17.35 -22.84 1.48
CA ASN A 858 -17.98 -21.50 1.47
C ASN A 858 -18.70 -21.22 0.13
N ARG A 859 -18.15 -21.68 -1.02
CA ARG A 859 -18.81 -21.52 -2.33
C ARG A 859 -20.10 -22.35 -2.49
N LEU A 860 -20.26 -23.44 -1.75
CA LEU A 860 -21.50 -24.23 -1.77
C LEU A 860 -22.63 -23.53 -1.02
N TYR A 861 -22.30 -22.67 -0.06
CA TYR A 861 -23.27 -21.88 0.70
C TYR A 861 -22.86 -20.40 0.73
N PRO A 862 -23.19 -19.61 -0.29
CA PRO A 862 -22.88 -18.19 -0.31
C PRO A 862 -23.74 -17.44 0.71
N ALA A 863 -23.08 -16.84 1.72
CA ALA A 863 -23.70 -15.99 2.72
C ALA A 863 -24.39 -14.77 2.09
N LYS A 864 -25.54 -14.37 2.65
CA LYS A 864 -26.21 -13.13 2.27
C LYS A 864 -25.52 -11.92 2.92
N ILE A 865 -25.87 -10.72 2.47
CA ILE A 865 -25.35 -9.48 3.04
C ILE A 865 -25.82 -9.36 4.49
N ASN A 866 -24.90 -9.00 5.38
CA ASN A 866 -25.13 -8.92 6.83
C ASN A 866 -25.59 -10.25 7.46
N GLU A 867 -25.22 -11.38 6.85
CA GLU A 867 -25.40 -12.72 7.40
C GLU A 867 -24.02 -13.34 7.68
N TYR A 868 -23.89 -13.93 8.88
CA TYR A 868 -22.78 -14.79 9.22
C TYR A 868 -23.21 -16.25 9.04
N VAL A 869 -22.27 -17.10 8.64
CA VAL A 869 -22.51 -18.52 8.42
C VAL A 869 -21.58 -19.31 9.32
N LEU A 870 -22.12 -20.21 10.13
CA LEU A 870 -21.33 -21.10 10.97
C LEU A 870 -21.62 -22.54 10.56
N PHE A 871 -20.60 -23.18 9.99
CA PHE A 871 -20.65 -24.59 9.62
C PHE A 871 -20.39 -25.47 10.85
N ILE A 872 -21.26 -26.44 11.09
CA ILE A 872 -21.16 -27.38 12.22
C ILE A 872 -20.88 -28.78 11.65
N THR A 873 -19.84 -29.45 12.14
CA THR A 873 -19.48 -30.78 11.64
C THR A 873 -18.86 -31.69 12.69
N GLU A 874 -19.12 -33.00 12.56
CA GLU A 874 -18.46 -34.07 13.29
C GLU A 874 -17.12 -34.51 12.67
N LYS A 875 -16.67 -33.83 11.61
CA LYS A 875 -15.33 -34.00 11.03
C LYS A 875 -14.29 -33.26 11.87
N ALA A 876 -13.08 -33.81 11.98
CA ALA A 876 -11.98 -33.12 12.66
C ALA A 876 -11.32 -32.08 11.73
N SER A 877 -10.61 -31.14 12.33
CA SER A 877 -9.67 -30.27 11.62
C SER A 877 -8.34 -30.99 11.39
N SER A 878 -7.69 -30.76 10.24
CA SER A 878 -6.35 -31.27 9.94
C SER A 878 -5.27 -30.81 10.93
N THR A 879 -5.51 -29.70 11.65
CA THR A 879 -4.59 -29.13 12.66
C THR A 879 -5.03 -29.43 14.10
N GLY A 880 -6.11 -30.19 14.29
CA GLY A 880 -6.64 -30.53 15.62
C GLY A 880 -7.36 -29.39 16.35
N GLN A 881 -7.62 -28.28 15.65
CA GLN A 881 -8.41 -27.16 16.20
C GLN A 881 -9.86 -27.57 16.44
N LYS A 882 -10.48 -27.01 17.49
CA LYS A 882 -11.90 -27.25 17.80
C LYS A 882 -12.84 -26.45 16.88
N GLY A 883 -12.42 -25.27 16.47
CA GLY A 883 -13.15 -24.39 15.57
C GLY A 883 -12.19 -23.46 14.84
N PHE A 884 -12.70 -22.77 13.83
CA PHE A 884 -11.95 -21.76 13.09
C PHE A 884 -12.88 -20.72 12.47
N MET A 885 -12.68 -19.47 12.85
CA MET A 885 -13.26 -18.30 12.20
C MET A 885 -12.23 -17.17 12.21
N PRO A 886 -11.79 -16.66 11.05
CA PRO A 886 -10.82 -15.57 11.03
C PRO A 886 -11.45 -14.30 11.59
N LEU A 887 -10.61 -13.42 12.18
CA LEU A 887 -11.07 -12.15 12.75
C LEU A 887 -11.80 -11.30 11.71
N GLY A 888 -13.07 -10.99 11.97
CA GLY A 888 -13.92 -10.24 11.04
C GLY A 888 -14.43 -11.05 9.84
N GLY A 889 -14.21 -12.36 9.79
CA GLY A 889 -14.69 -13.25 8.73
C GLY A 889 -16.20 -13.50 8.83
N GLN A 890 -16.84 -13.73 7.68
CA GLN A 890 -18.28 -14.05 7.62
C GLN A 890 -18.59 -15.54 7.81
N TYR A 891 -17.61 -16.42 7.55
CA TYR A 891 -17.77 -17.87 7.66
C TYR A 891 -16.97 -18.41 8.86
N GLY A 892 -17.59 -19.22 9.69
CA GLY A 892 -16.94 -19.95 10.77
C GLY A 892 -17.13 -21.45 10.63
N TYR A 893 -16.29 -22.22 11.31
CA TYR A 893 -16.33 -23.67 11.37
C TYR A 893 -16.26 -24.11 12.83
N ALA A 894 -17.23 -24.91 13.28
CA ALA A 894 -17.13 -25.67 14.52
C ALA A 894 -16.94 -27.14 14.14
N TYR A 895 -15.76 -27.67 14.43
CA TYR A 895 -15.37 -29.05 14.15
C TYR A 895 -15.80 -29.96 15.30
N LYS A 896 -15.45 -31.25 15.18
CA LYS A 896 -15.68 -32.26 16.22
C LYS A 896 -15.10 -31.83 17.57
N SER A 897 -15.95 -31.36 18.46
CA SER A 897 -15.54 -30.82 19.76
C SER A 897 -16.59 -31.13 20.83
N LYS A 898 -16.13 -31.56 22.01
CA LYS A 898 -17.01 -31.69 23.20
C LYS A 898 -17.30 -30.35 23.86
N ASP A 899 -16.61 -29.30 23.43
CA ASP A 899 -16.70 -27.96 24.00
C ASP A 899 -17.84 -27.20 23.34
N LYS A 900 -18.95 -27.09 24.08
CA LYS A 900 -20.19 -26.46 23.63
C LYS A 900 -20.03 -24.96 23.35
N ASN A 901 -18.97 -24.33 23.85
CA ASN A 901 -18.71 -22.89 23.65
C ASN A 901 -17.95 -22.60 22.37
N THR A 902 -17.40 -23.61 21.69
CA THR A 902 -16.67 -23.43 20.42
C THR A 902 -17.45 -22.60 19.39
N PRO A 903 -18.74 -22.89 19.12
CA PRO A 903 -19.54 -22.07 18.20
C PRO A 903 -19.61 -20.59 18.58
N ALA A 904 -19.79 -20.29 19.86
CA ALA A 904 -19.84 -18.91 20.35
C ALA A 904 -18.45 -18.26 20.28
N HIS A 905 -17.38 -18.98 20.63
CA HIS A 905 -16.00 -18.52 20.51
C HIS A 905 -15.66 -18.08 19.09
N GLU A 906 -15.97 -18.90 18.09
CA GLU A 906 -15.72 -18.58 16.69
C GLU A 906 -16.49 -17.33 16.23
N LEU A 907 -17.76 -17.21 16.63
CA LEU A 907 -18.55 -15.99 16.38
C LEU A 907 -17.94 -14.75 17.05
N GLY A 908 -17.28 -14.90 18.19
CA GLY A 908 -16.51 -13.85 18.83
C GLY A 908 -15.44 -13.27 17.92
N HIS A 909 -14.67 -14.14 17.24
CA HIS A 909 -13.67 -13.72 16.25
C HIS A 909 -14.32 -13.06 15.02
N GLY A 910 -15.30 -13.73 14.42
CA GLY A 910 -15.87 -13.29 13.14
C GLY A 910 -16.75 -12.05 13.24
N VAL A 911 -17.69 -12.03 14.18
CA VAL A 911 -18.68 -10.96 14.32
C VAL A 911 -18.07 -9.75 15.03
N PHE A 912 -17.37 -9.99 16.14
CA PHE A 912 -16.95 -8.93 17.07
C PHE A 912 -15.44 -8.67 17.07
N ARG A 913 -14.66 -9.47 16.34
CA ARG A 913 -13.18 -9.37 16.27
C ARG A 913 -12.54 -9.47 17.65
N LEU A 914 -13.14 -10.26 18.55
CA LEU A 914 -12.58 -10.49 19.87
C LEU A 914 -11.28 -11.28 19.75
N GLU A 915 -10.22 -10.79 20.37
CA GLU A 915 -8.93 -11.47 20.39
C GLU A 915 -8.84 -12.41 21.60
N HIS A 916 -8.02 -13.45 21.49
CA HIS A 916 -7.70 -14.29 22.64
C HIS A 916 -7.01 -13.47 23.76
N PRO A 917 -7.26 -13.75 25.05
CA PRO A 917 -6.72 -12.98 26.18
C PRO A 917 -5.19 -12.88 26.22
N TRP A 918 -4.48 -13.92 25.75
CA TRP A 918 -3.01 -13.92 25.66
C TRP A 918 -2.47 -13.03 24.53
N SER A 919 -3.25 -12.84 23.47
CA SER A 919 -2.93 -11.98 22.32
C SER A 919 -3.39 -10.54 22.54
N ASN A 920 -4.42 -10.34 23.37
CA ASN A 920 -4.96 -9.03 23.70
C ASN A 920 -3.92 -8.20 24.48
N LYS A 921 -3.58 -7.02 23.95
CA LYS A 921 -2.53 -6.15 24.50
C LYS A 921 -2.83 -5.62 25.91
N LEU A 922 -4.10 -5.54 26.30
CA LEU A 922 -4.54 -5.02 27.59
C LEU A 922 -4.59 -6.11 28.66
N ILE A 923 -4.99 -7.33 28.28
CA ILE A 923 -5.19 -8.45 29.21
C ILE A 923 -3.91 -9.26 29.44
N LYS A 924 -3.27 -9.76 28.37
CA LYS A 924 -2.01 -10.53 28.37
C LYS A 924 -1.92 -11.62 29.44
N THR A 925 -2.82 -12.59 29.39
CA THR A 925 -2.82 -13.74 30.31
C THR A 925 -2.22 -15.00 29.70
N PRO A 926 -1.81 -16.01 30.49
CA PRO A 926 -1.51 -17.34 29.97
C PRO A 926 -2.73 -18.02 29.34
N ARG A 927 -2.51 -18.98 28.43
CA ARG A 927 -3.59 -19.80 27.86
C ARG A 927 -4.32 -20.61 28.95
N ALA A 928 -5.63 -20.72 28.82
CA ALA A 928 -6.54 -21.44 29.73
C ALA A 928 -6.45 -21.00 31.19
N SER A 929 -6.24 -19.69 31.42
CA SER A 929 -6.10 -19.13 32.78
C SER A 929 -7.27 -18.23 33.20
N THR A 930 -8.14 -17.86 32.26
CA THR A 930 -9.29 -16.99 32.48
C THR A 930 -10.60 -17.73 32.22
N ASN A 931 -11.71 -17.21 32.75
CA ASN A 931 -13.05 -17.74 32.48
C ASN A 931 -13.70 -17.09 31.23
N LEU A 932 -12.92 -16.41 30.41
CA LEU A 932 -13.41 -15.69 29.24
C LEU A 932 -13.79 -16.67 28.12
N LEU A 933 -14.83 -16.32 27.34
CA LEU A 933 -15.24 -17.07 26.16
C LEU A 933 -14.09 -17.26 25.17
N MET A 934 -13.25 -16.23 25.03
CA MET A 934 -12.10 -16.24 24.14
C MET A 934 -10.88 -16.99 24.72
N ASP A 935 -11.01 -17.63 25.88
CA ASP A 935 -9.97 -18.49 26.44
C ASP A 935 -10.31 -19.98 26.24
N TYR A 936 -9.30 -20.84 26.30
CA TYR A 936 -9.46 -22.29 26.13
C TYR A 936 -9.78 -23.04 27.43
N ALA A 937 -10.21 -22.32 28.49
CA ALA A 937 -10.61 -22.90 29.77
C ALA A 937 -12.04 -23.49 29.77
N GLY A 938 -12.84 -23.26 28.72
CA GLY A 938 -14.18 -23.85 28.56
C GLY A 938 -15.31 -23.09 29.28
N ALA A 939 -15.05 -21.87 29.76
CA ALA A 939 -16.07 -20.95 30.28
C ALA A 939 -16.61 -20.02 29.17
N ALA A 940 -17.62 -19.20 29.48
CA ALA A 940 -18.33 -18.36 28.50
C ALA A 940 -18.64 -16.94 29.03
N GLU A 941 -17.73 -16.38 29.83
CA GLU A 941 -17.86 -15.00 30.29
C GLU A 941 -17.33 -14.00 29.24
N LEU A 942 -17.98 -12.85 29.11
CA LEU A 942 -17.47 -11.70 28.37
C LEU A 942 -17.16 -10.61 29.39
N SER A 943 -15.94 -10.07 29.34
CA SER A 943 -15.45 -9.01 30.23
C SER A 943 -15.75 -7.62 29.71
N HIS A 944 -15.51 -6.60 30.54
CA HIS A 944 -15.60 -5.20 30.13
C HIS A 944 -14.71 -4.85 28.92
N PHE A 945 -13.59 -5.55 28.72
CA PHE A 945 -12.78 -5.41 27.50
C PHE A 945 -13.51 -5.91 26.25
N ASP A 946 -14.24 -7.02 26.36
CA ASP A 946 -15.02 -7.60 25.27
C ASP A 946 -16.23 -6.71 24.97
N TRP A 947 -16.92 -6.22 25.99
CA TRP A 947 -18.07 -5.30 25.83
C TRP A 947 -17.65 -4.02 25.12
N LYS A 948 -16.47 -3.49 25.48
CA LYS A 948 -15.87 -2.35 24.79
C LYS A 948 -15.59 -2.66 23.33
N GLN A 949 -14.91 -3.75 23.02
CA GLN A 949 -14.61 -4.13 21.64
C GLN A 949 -15.88 -4.39 20.80
N ILE A 950 -16.94 -4.90 21.42
CA ILE A 950 -18.25 -5.12 20.78
C ILE A 950 -18.91 -3.78 20.44
N ASN A 951 -18.92 -2.81 21.36
CA ASN A 951 -19.71 -1.59 21.24
C ASN A 951 -18.96 -0.42 20.62
N ASP A 952 -17.66 -0.31 20.90
CA ASP A 952 -16.74 0.72 20.44
C ASP A 952 -15.53 0.07 19.70
N PRO A 953 -15.75 -0.59 18.54
CA PRO A 953 -14.66 -1.22 17.81
C PRO A 953 -13.78 -0.16 17.14
N LYS A 954 -12.46 -0.26 17.32
CA LYS A 954 -11.52 0.53 16.49
C LYS A 954 -11.77 0.27 15.00
N ILE A 955 -11.96 1.34 14.25
CA ILE A 955 -12.23 1.23 12.82
C ILE A 955 -10.96 0.87 12.06
N LYS A 956 -11.00 -0.31 11.44
CA LYS A 956 -10.00 -0.73 10.46
C LYS A 956 -10.46 -0.24 9.09
N ILE A 957 -9.79 0.79 8.57
CA ILE A 957 -10.12 1.39 7.27
C ILE A 957 -9.75 0.44 6.14
N TYR A 958 -8.69 -0.35 6.32
CA TYR A 958 -8.29 -1.33 5.34
C TYR A 958 -7.50 -2.49 5.95
N ALA A 959 -7.87 -3.71 5.60
CA ALA A 959 -7.14 -4.93 5.93
C ALA A 959 -7.17 -5.85 4.71
N PHE A 960 -6.00 -6.32 4.28
CA PHE A 960 -5.93 -7.22 3.14
C PHE A 960 -6.42 -8.62 3.54
N GLN A 961 -7.64 -8.97 3.13
CA GLN A 961 -8.09 -10.36 3.09
C GLN A 961 -7.71 -10.90 1.71
N LYS A 962 -6.81 -11.87 1.63
CA LYS A 962 -6.69 -12.68 0.41
C LYS A 962 -8.03 -13.41 0.27
N GLN A 963 -8.92 -12.89 -0.58
CA GLN A 963 -10.12 -13.61 -1.03
C GLN A 963 -9.72 -14.86 -1.81
#